data_AF-A0A1L9SEV3-F1
#
_entry.id   AF-A0A1L9SEV3-F1
#
_cell.length_a   1.000
_cell.length_b   1.000
_cell.length_c   1.000
_cell.angle_alpha   90.00
_cell.angle_beta   90.00
_cell.angle_gamma   90.00
#
_symmetry.space_group_name_H-M   'P 1'
#
loop_
_entity.id
_entity.type
_entity.pdbx_description
1 polymer ?
#
loop_
_entity_poly.entity_id
_entity_poly.type
_entity_poly.pdbx_seq_one_letter_code
_entity_poly.pdbx_strand_id
1 'polypeptide(L)'
;MYTQRPLAYAPTPYSYTPNPTLSATINLDEEVKLASSSTERDLYESLAEIYSIIVTLDGLEKAYIKDVVTEAEYTETCTRLLKQYKSSLGDDAVANEFVDLETFKRTWGLECPRATERLRIGLPATVEQASHSVPSTNMGAAATGPAGGASGSLILTATENFITFLDALKLNMVSKDALHPLLSEVIQSVNKVTDRDFENRGKIIQWLIALNQMRATEELSEEQARELAFDIESAPGYCCFQNPATMISADNDEPLHVLDLPQIYTKPSGTDLLKALELLAIKPRGFSHSGHEAVKTRAVQPAGVTQYLTSIISSSLAWLDSDELREVVWDTTAARLSERSGRTAMPSMSRLFAIPTPSGEEFTLTLHEPSLTADNLGMKTWVSSYLLSRRLSELVDSTPQLVPAAATAPNTSGILRALELGAGTGLVGLSFAALRGGSATIHLTDLPEIVPNLAHNVVLNAELLGKTSANITTGVLDWSVPPEPLPSQEERYDLILAADPLYSPKHPKWLVDTVAQWLSRGLNARVITEMPLRDAYLPQRQEFRQRMEDIGLAVVEEGEEIGYDDWESADGGALEMVIGLLTLAAIPTVTGVALGVNEQKKANERREDARRMANFNIDVECPGETQEADVLNGKRIVLRDEKVYIDDPDPSKRDVSSHTSKAFYIEYPEPEETKHLKRGRGLPSTVRDNPPLLNWIYVDVDTYELKYGNRSTSMHHLVGPYDWSDDEKYITLEGRSAFYAVEEEDGQWAVYFDLDGDELEGIFEEDGMLDCAFAPILLKRTMVPESESLQ
;
A
#
# COMPACT_ATOMS: atom_id res chain seq x y z
N MET A 1 19.74 -32.00 43.96
CA MET A 1 18.33 -32.35 43.70
C MET A 1 17.60 -31.04 43.41
N TYR A 2 17.52 -30.66 42.14
CA TYR A 2 16.73 -29.51 41.71
C TYR A 2 15.51 -30.03 40.96
N THR A 3 14.35 -29.65 41.47
CA THR A 3 13.00 -29.99 41.03
C THR A 3 12.72 -29.42 39.64
N GLN A 4 12.28 -30.30 38.73
CA GLN A 4 11.85 -29.95 37.37
C GLN A 4 10.62 -29.03 37.40
N ARG A 5 10.69 -27.90 36.69
CA ARG A 5 9.51 -27.13 36.28
C ARG A 5 8.82 -27.84 35.11
N PRO A 6 7.48 -27.92 35.04
CA PRO A 6 6.80 -28.43 33.85
C PRO A 6 6.90 -27.42 32.71
N LEU A 7 7.27 -27.89 31.51
CA LEU A 7 7.24 -27.10 30.28
C LEU A 7 5.79 -26.94 29.81
N ALA A 8 5.46 -25.73 29.33
CA ALA A 8 4.16 -25.40 28.75
C ALA A 8 3.85 -26.25 27.51
N TYR A 9 2.60 -26.67 27.42
CA TYR A 9 2.04 -27.56 26.42
C TYR A 9 1.98 -26.89 25.04
N ALA A 10 2.91 -27.23 24.15
CA ALA A 10 2.75 -27.08 22.71
C ALA A 10 2.86 -28.49 22.08
N PRO A 11 1.86 -28.94 21.29
CA PRO A 11 1.91 -30.26 20.67
C PRO A 11 2.92 -30.23 19.52
N THR A 12 4.11 -30.79 19.75
CA THR A 12 5.06 -31.08 18.67
C THR A 12 4.73 -32.45 18.06
N PRO A 13 4.66 -32.58 16.72
CA PRO A 13 4.43 -33.86 16.09
C PRO A 13 5.63 -34.80 16.34
N TYR A 14 5.34 -35.96 16.92
CA TYR A 14 6.29 -37.05 17.12
C TYR A 14 6.77 -37.60 15.76
N SER A 15 7.80 -37.02 15.14
CA SER A 15 8.70 -37.69 14.17
C SER A 15 9.74 -36.77 13.51
N TYR A 16 10.31 -35.79 14.21
CA TYR A 16 11.53 -35.14 13.72
C TYR A 16 12.78 -35.85 14.26
N THR A 17 13.46 -36.59 13.41
CA THR A 17 14.85 -37.04 13.64
C THR A 17 15.76 -36.14 12.81
N PRO A 18 16.53 -35.22 13.42
CA PRO A 18 17.41 -34.32 12.68
C PRO A 18 18.46 -35.11 11.91
N ASN A 19 18.70 -34.71 10.67
CA ASN A 19 19.74 -35.26 9.82
C ASN A 19 21.13 -34.85 10.37
N PRO A 20 21.98 -35.77 10.85
CA PRO A 20 23.25 -35.42 11.51
C PRO A 20 24.26 -34.73 10.57
N THR A 21 24.03 -34.76 9.25
CA THR A 21 24.87 -34.06 8.27
C THR A 21 24.63 -32.54 8.20
N LEU A 22 23.62 -32.02 8.89
CA LEU A 22 23.31 -30.59 9.01
C LEU A 22 23.42 -30.11 10.46
N SER A 23 24.46 -30.56 11.17
CA SER A 23 24.77 -30.03 12.51
C SER A 23 25.53 -28.72 12.33
N ALA A 24 24.99 -27.62 12.88
CA ALA A 24 25.68 -26.33 12.89
C ALA A 24 27.06 -26.49 13.56
N THR A 25 28.13 -26.11 12.87
CA THR A 25 29.52 -26.10 13.39
C THR A 25 29.76 -24.95 14.37
N ILE A 26 28.77 -24.08 14.56
CA ILE A 26 28.84 -22.87 15.38
C ILE A 26 28.03 -23.14 16.64
N ASN A 27 28.63 -22.89 17.80
CA ASN A 27 27.95 -22.96 19.09
C ASN A 27 26.86 -21.87 19.13
N LEU A 28 25.59 -22.28 19.16
CA LEU A 28 24.44 -21.36 19.17
C LEU A 28 24.32 -20.56 20.49
N ASP A 29 25.04 -20.98 21.53
CA ASP A 29 25.06 -20.33 22.84
C ASP A 29 26.21 -19.30 22.98
N GLU A 30 27.04 -19.11 21.94
CA GLU A 30 28.13 -18.12 21.94
C GLU A 30 27.80 -16.91 21.04
N GLU A 31 27.95 -15.70 21.59
CA GLU A 31 27.85 -14.46 20.80
C GLU A 31 28.98 -14.40 19.75
N VAL A 32 28.60 -14.36 18.49
CA VAL A 32 29.53 -14.17 17.38
C VAL A 32 29.92 -12.69 17.30
N LYS A 33 31.20 -12.40 17.54
CA LYS A 33 31.76 -11.05 17.34
C LYS A 33 32.02 -10.82 15.86
N LEU A 34 31.33 -9.85 15.26
CA LEU A 34 31.42 -9.50 13.84
C LEU A 34 32.69 -8.73 13.46
N ALA A 35 33.34 -8.07 14.42
CA ALA A 35 34.61 -7.37 14.22
C ALA A 35 35.43 -7.34 15.53
N SER A 36 36.75 -7.31 15.42
CA SER A 36 37.69 -7.27 16.55
C SER A 36 38.11 -5.85 16.95
N SER A 37 37.94 -4.86 16.06
CA SER A 37 38.24 -3.44 16.31
C SER A 37 37.27 -2.49 15.60
N SER A 38 37.23 -1.21 16.00
CA SER A 38 36.43 -0.20 15.30
C SER A 38 36.97 0.08 13.90
N THR A 39 38.29 0.14 13.74
CA THR A 39 38.94 0.35 12.45
C THR A 39 38.65 -0.76 11.45
N GLU A 40 38.59 -2.01 11.92
CA GLU A 40 38.20 -3.15 11.09
C GLU A 40 36.71 -3.08 10.69
N ARG A 41 35.85 -2.61 11.60
CA ARG A 41 34.43 -2.41 11.31
C ARG A 41 34.24 -1.35 10.22
N ASP A 42 34.90 -0.21 10.35
CA ASP A 42 34.80 0.91 9.40
C ASP A 42 35.34 0.52 8.01
N LEU A 43 36.41 -0.29 7.98
CA LEU A 43 36.95 -0.89 6.75
C LEU A 43 35.91 -1.80 6.07
N TYR A 44 35.29 -2.72 6.81
CA TYR A 44 34.28 -3.62 6.25
C TYR A 44 32.99 -2.89 5.84
N GLU A 45 32.60 -1.83 6.55
CA GLU A 45 31.47 -0.98 6.17
C GLU A 45 31.74 -0.25 4.84
N SER A 46 32.96 0.26 4.65
CA SER A 46 33.38 0.89 3.39
C SER A 46 33.45 -0.10 2.23
N LEU A 47 33.95 -1.33 2.46
CA LEU A 47 33.95 -2.39 1.45
C LEU A 47 32.53 -2.87 1.10
N ALA A 48 31.63 -2.91 2.10
CA ALA A 48 30.22 -3.23 1.89
C ALA A 48 29.50 -2.13 1.10
N GLU A 49 29.85 -0.86 1.30
CA GLU A 49 29.35 0.25 0.48
C GLU A 49 29.81 0.09 -0.98
N ILE A 50 31.08 -0.20 -1.22
CA ILE A 50 31.60 -0.46 -2.58
C ILE A 50 30.87 -1.64 -3.23
N TYR A 51 30.68 -2.74 -2.50
CA TYR A 51 29.91 -3.90 -2.96
C TYR A 51 28.47 -3.49 -3.35
N SER A 52 27.81 -2.72 -2.49
CA SER A 52 26.45 -2.22 -2.72
C SER A 52 26.38 -1.32 -3.96
N ILE A 53 27.35 -0.43 -4.15
CA ILE A 53 27.41 0.45 -5.32
C ILE A 53 27.55 -0.37 -6.61
N ILE A 54 28.41 -1.39 -6.64
CA ILE A 54 28.60 -2.23 -7.84
C ILE A 54 27.30 -2.94 -8.22
N VAL A 55 26.61 -3.55 -7.25
CA VAL A 55 25.33 -4.25 -7.48
C VAL A 55 24.24 -3.28 -7.91
N THR A 56 24.15 -2.13 -7.23
CA THR A 56 23.15 -1.09 -7.51
C THR A 56 23.36 -0.49 -8.89
N LEU A 57 24.60 -0.24 -9.28
CA LEU A 57 24.94 0.29 -10.60
C LEU A 57 24.60 -0.71 -11.71
N ASP A 58 24.79 -2.01 -11.51
CA ASP A 58 24.42 -3.03 -12.50
C ASP A 58 22.89 -3.11 -12.68
N GLY A 59 22.16 -3.00 -11.56
CA GLY A 59 20.71 -2.85 -11.54
C GLY A 59 20.25 -1.58 -12.25
N LEU A 60 20.93 -0.46 -12.04
CA LEU A 60 20.64 0.83 -12.68
C LEU A 60 20.90 0.80 -14.19
N GLU A 61 22.02 0.23 -14.64
CA GLU A 61 22.30 0.01 -16.07
C GLU A 61 21.21 -0.86 -16.71
N LYS A 62 20.82 -1.93 -16.02
CA LYS A 62 19.77 -2.83 -16.49
C LYS A 62 18.40 -2.16 -16.52
N ALA A 63 18.13 -1.25 -15.59
CA ALA A 63 16.88 -0.50 -15.53
C ALA A 63 16.83 0.55 -16.65
N TYR A 64 17.93 1.25 -16.92
CA TYR A 64 18.04 2.20 -18.03
C TYR A 64 17.93 1.51 -19.40
N ILE A 65 18.61 0.38 -19.61
CA ILE A 65 18.48 -0.42 -20.86
C ILE A 65 17.03 -0.93 -21.08
N LYS A 66 16.24 -1.01 -20.02
CA LYS A 66 14.83 -1.45 -20.06
C LYS A 66 13.85 -0.28 -20.06
N ASP A 67 14.34 0.95 -20.21
CA ASP A 67 13.57 2.20 -20.16
C ASP A 67 12.72 2.35 -18.89
N VAL A 68 13.14 1.71 -17.79
CA VAL A 68 12.46 1.76 -16.47
C VAL A 68 12.77 3.06 -15.74
N VAL A 69 13.94 3.65 -16.01
CA VAL A 69 14.42 4.89 -15.39
C VAL A 69 14.63 5.90 -16.50
N THR A 70 14.12 7.12 -16.31
CA THR A 70 14.29 8.18 -17.31
C THR A 70 15.77 8.51 -17.51
N GLU A 71 16.13 9.04 -18.68
CA GLU A 71 17.50 9.45 -18.97
C GLU A 71 18.05 10.44 -17.93
N ALA A 72 17.23 11.37 -17.44
CA ALA A 72 17.62 12.33 -16.41
C ALA A 72 17.93 11.65 -15.07
N GLU A 73 17.02 10.79 -14.58
CA GLU A 73 17.17 10.09 -13.31
C GLU A 73 18.34 9.09 -13.34
N TYR A 74 18.51 8.39 -14.47
CA TYR A 74 19.63 7.50 -14.69
C TYR A 74 20.96 8.28 -14.65
N THR A 75 21.03 9.40 -15.38
CA THR A 75 22.25 10.22 -15.45
C THR A 75 22.62 10.77 -14.08
N GLU A 76 21.66 11.30 -13.32
CA GLU A 76 21.88 11.82 -11.98
C GLU A 76 22.35 10.71 -11.02
N THR A 77 21.62 9.59 -11.00
CA THR A 77 21.89 8.48 -10.07
C THR A 77 23.21 7.80 -10.39
N CYS A 78 23.49 7.54 -11.66
CA CYS A 78 24.75 6.95 -12.13
C CYS A 78 25.93 7.86 -11.77
N THR A 79 25.80 9.18 -12.01
CA THR A 79 26.84 10.16 -11.64
C THR A 79 27.12 10.17 -10.13
N ARG A 80 26.07 10.09 -9.30
CA ARG A 80 26.21 10.04 -7.85
C ARG A 80 26.92 8.77 -7.38
N LEU A 81 26.52 7.61 -7.89
CA LEU A 81 27.12 6.31 -7.55
C LEU A 81 28.59 6.25 -7.98
N LEU A 82 28.92 6.75 -9.17
CA LEU A 82 30.30 6.83 -9.66
C LEU A 82 31.18 7.76 -8.79
N LYS A 83 30.62 8.86 -8.29
CA LYS A 83 31.33 9.76 -7.35
C LYS A 83 31.57 9.09 -6.00
N GLN A 84 30.56 8.41 -5.45
CA GLN A 84 30.68 7.68 -4.19
C GLN A 84 31.73 6.57 -4.29
N TYR A 85 31.67 5.76 -5.35
CA TYR A 85 32.66 4.71 -5.61
C TYR A 85 34.10 5.25 -5.63
N LYS A 86 34.34 6.37 -6.33
CA LYS A 86 35.66 7.02 -6.37
C LYS A 86 36.08 7.58 -5.01
N SER A 87 35.14 8.10 -4.23
CA SER A 87 35.40 8.64 -2.90
C SER A 87 35.78 7.55 -1.90
N SER A 88 35.10 6.41 -1.90
CA SER A 88 35.40 5.29 -1.00
C SER A 88 36.77 4.65 -1.29
N LEU A 89 37.22 4.68 -2.55
CA LEU A 89 38.58 4.26 -2.94
C LEU A 89 39.67 5.31 -2.67
N GLY A 90 39.30 6.48 -2.13
CA GLY A 90 40.27 7.50 -1.72
C GLY A 90 40.98 7.17 -0.40
N ASP A 91 40.47 6.21 0.38
CA ASP A 91 41.11 5.72 1.60
C ASP A 91 42.14 4.62 1.27
N ASP A 92 43.39 4.80 1.70
CA ASP A 92 44.49 3.87 1.43
C ASP A 92 44.24 2.46 2.00
N ALA A 93 43.57 2.34 3.16
CA ALA A 93 43.27 1.03 3.75
C ALA A 93 42.20 0.29 2.93
N VAL A 94 41.18 1.00 2.47
CA VAL A 94 40.11 0.44 1.62
C VAL A 94 40.66 0.08 0.25
N ALA A 95 41.48 0.94 -0.36
CA ALA A 95 42.09 0.70 -1.66
C ALA A 95 43.02 -0.53 -1.65
N ASN A 96 43.79 -0.71 -0.57
CA ASN A 96 44.66 -1.87 -0.39
C ASN A 96 43.88 -3.19 -0.27
N GLU A 97 42.76 -3.21 0.44
CA GLU A 97 41.92 -4.40 0.59
C GLU A 97 41.02 -4.65 -0.63
N PHE A 98 40.58 -3.59 -1.32
CA PHE A 98 39.84 -3.67 -2.58
C PHE A 98 40.68 -4.24 -3.72
N VAL A 99 41.98 -3.89 -3.76
CA VAL A 99 42.97 -4.27 -4.77
C VAL A 99 42.63 -3.75 -6.18
N ASP A 100 41.67 -4.40 -6.85
CA ASP A 100 41.16 -4.04 -8.16
C ASP A 100 39.75 -4.63 -8.34
N LEU A 101 39.00 -4.07 -9.30
CA LEU A 101 37.60 -4.45 -9.51
C LEU A 101 37.40 -5.94 -9.82
N GLU A 102 38.30 -6.58 -10.57
CA GLU A 102 38.14 -8.00 -10.93
C GLU A 102 38.51 -8.92 -9.77
N THR A 103 39.53 -8.57 -8.99
CA THR A 103 39.91 -9.29 -7.78
C THR A 103 38.83 -9.19 -6.70
N PHE A 104 38.25 -7.99 -6.50
CA PHE A 104 37.15 -7.79 -5.58
C PHE A 104 35.91 -8.61 -5.96
N LYS A 105 35.51 -8.56 -7.24
CA LYS A 105 34.36 -9.34 -7.75
C LYS A 105 34.55 -10.84 -7.56
N ARG A 106 35.75 -11.38 -7.83
CA ARG A 106 36.06 -12.80 -7.64
C ARG A 106 35.99 -13.20 -6.17
N THR A 107 36.48 -12.35 -5.27
CA THR A 107 36.51 -12.62 -3.83
C THR A 107 35.11 -12.72 -3.23
N TRP A 108 34.19 -11.87 -3.71
CA TRP A 108 32.83 -11.79 -3.19
C TRP A 108 31.75 -12.42 -4.09
N GLY A 109 32.13 -13.08 -5.18
CA GLY A 109 31.19 -13.79 -6.07
C GLY A 109 30.24 -12.87 -6.85
N LEU A 110 30.68 -11.69 -7.27
CA LEU A 110 29.86 -10.69 -7.97
C LEU A 110 29.79 -10.93 -9.49
N GLU A 111 28.59 -11.17 -10.02
CA GLU A 111 28.30 -11.24 -11.46
C GLU A 111 27.60 -9.97 -11.98
N CYS A 112 28.34 -8.86 -12.04
CA CYS A 112 27.82 -7.54 -12.45
C CYS A 112 28.50 -7.00 -13.73
N PRO A 113 28.24 -7.58 -14.93
CA PRO A 113 28.97 -7.26 -16.15
C PRO A 113 28.74 -5.82 -16.65
N ARG A 114 27.56 -5.21 -16.43
CA ARG A 114 27.25 -3.85 -16.91
C ARG A 114 27.85 -2.79 -16.00
N ALA A 115 27.77 -2.99 -14.68
CA ALA A 115 28.47 -2.12 -13.74
C ALA A 115 29.98 -2.16 -13.97
N THR A 116 30.54 -3.33 -14.33
CA THR A 116 31.97 -3.47 -14.61
C THR A 116 32.39 -2.55 -15.76
N GLU A 117 31.62 -2.53 -16.84
CA GLU A 117 31.91 -1.64 -17.97
C GLU A 117 31.67 -0.17 -17.63
N ARG A 118 30.57 0.14 -16.92
CA ARG A 118 30.28 1.51 -16.49
C ARG A 118 31.34 2.09 -15.55
N LEU A 119 31.85 1.30 -14.60
CA LEU A 119 32.91 1.71 -13.68
C LEU A 119 34.25 1.89 -14.40
N ARG A 120 34.49 1.12 -15.46
CA ARG A 120 35.67 1.26 -16.33
C ARG A 120 35.61 2.55 -17.17
N ILE A 121 34.44 2.89 -17.71
CA ILE A 121 34.21 4.09 -18.52
C ILE A 121 34.15 5.35 -17.65
N GLY A 122 33.49 5.29 -16.49
CA GLY A 122 33.44 6.37 -15.51
C GLY A 122 32.48 7.52 -15.83
N LEU A 123 31.58 7.35 -16.81
CA LEU A 123 30.51 8.29 -17.22
C LEU A 123 29.21 7.52 -17.51
N PRO A 124 28.00 8.10 -17.38
CA PRO A 124 26.72 7.44 -17.71
C PRO A 124 26.52 7.15 -19.23
N ALA A 125 25.68 6.17 -19.58
CA ALA A 125 25.46 5.72 -20.97
C ALA A 125 24.78 6.77 -21.86
N THR A 126 23.92 7.59 -21.28
CA THR A 126 23.24 8.73 -21.93
C THR A 126 24.24 9.71 -22.53
N VAL A 127 25.36 9.92 -21.83
CA VAL A 127 26.49 10.76 -22.27
C VAL A 127 27.31 10.07 -23.37
N GLU A 128 27.20 8.75 -23.50
CA GLU A 128 27.96 7.89 -24.42
C GLU A 128 27.20 7.60 -25.73
N GLN A 129 25.87 7.35 -25.68
CA GLN A 129 25.04 6.83 -26.78
C GLN A 129 24.23 7.86 -27.57
N ALA A 130 24.14 9.13 -27.16
CA ALA A 130 23.61 10.21 -28.00
C ALA A 130 24.42 10.47 -29.30
N SER A 131 25.37 9.58 -29.63
CA SER A 131 26.37 9.69 -30.68
C SER A 131 26.11 8.78 -31.90
N HIS A 132 25.11 7.88 -31.89
CA HIS A 132 24.89 6.92 -32.99
C HIS A 132 23.41 6.54 -33.27
N SER A 133 22.65 7.35 -34.03
CA SER A 133 21.66 6.85 -35.03
C SER A 133 21.16 7.95 -36.00
N VAL A 134 20.90 7.57 -37.26
CA VAL A 134 20.53 8.37 -38.47
C VAL A 134 19.55 7.48 -39.30
N PRO A 135 18.70 7.93 -40.27
CA PRO A 135 18.12 9.24 -40.64
C PRO A 135 16.56 9.30 -40.71
N SER A 136 16.07 10.54 -40.81
CA SER A 136 14.73 11.05 -41.16
C SER A 136 13.94 10.37 -42.30
N THR A 137 12.62 10.27 -42.09
CA THR A 137 11.60 10.51 -43.15
C THR A 137 10.52 11.50 -42.69
N ASN A 138 10.36 12.54 -43.50
CA ASN A 138 9.46 13.70 -43.40
C ASN A 138 7.95 13.39 -43.28
N MET A 139 7.23 14.32 -42.62
CA MET A 139 5.98 15.04 -43.01
C MET A 139 5.34 15.55 -41.69
N GLY A 140 4.93 16.80 -41.45
CA GLY A 140 4.84 18.06 -42.19
C GLY A 140 4.43 19.17 -41.19
N ALA A 141 4.65 20.43 -41.56
CA ALA A 141 4.59 21.61 -40.70
C ALA A 141 3.16 22.08 -40.35
N ALA A 142 2.96 22.59 -39.12
CA ALA A 142 2.21 23.82 -38.84
C ALA A 142 2.32 24.32 -37.37
N ALA A 143 2.62 25.63 -37.27
CA ALA A 143 2.15 26.61 -36.28
C ALA A 143 2.68 26.63 -34.83
N THR A 144 3.67 27.50 -34.68
CA THR A 144 4.11 28.34 -33.55
C THR A 144 3.10 28.71 -32.45
N GLY A 145 3.48 28.46 -31.19
CA GLY A 145 3.00 29.13 -29.96
C GLY A 145 4.14 29.16 -28.91
N PRO A 146 4.38 30.27 -28.17
CA PRO A 146 5.63 30.46 -27.43
C PRO A 146 5.60 29.93 -26.00
N ALA A 147 6.68 29.25 -25.61
CA ALA A 147 7.04 28.87 -24.25
C ALA A 147 7.70 30.06 -23.52
N GLY A 148 7.22 30.39 -22.31
CA GLY A 148 7.77 31.47 -21.49
C GLY A 148 8.47 30.95 -20.23
N GLY A 149 9.61 31.55 -19.87
CA GLY A 149 10.15 31.53 -18.50
C GLY A 149 11.66 31.37 -18.36
N ALA A 150 12.20 30.20 -18.72
CA ALA A 150 13.56 29.80 -18.32
C ALA A 150 14.67 30.13 -19.35
N SER A 151 14.35 30.19 -20.65
CA SER A 151 15.40 30.20 -21.69
C SER A 151 16.28 31.46 -21.68
N GLY A 152 15.77 32.65 -21.34
CA GLY A 152 16.55 33.90 -21.46
C GLY A 152 17.78 33.99 -20.55
N SER A 153 17.64 33.54 -19.30
CA SER A 153 18.76 33.47 -18.34
C SER A 153 19.77 32.39 -18.71
N LEU A 154 19.27 31.24 -19.17
CA LEU A 154 20.09 30.10 -19.60
C LEU A 154 20.91 30.44 -20.85
N ILE A 155 20.31 31.18 -21.80
CA ILE A 155 20.97 31.71 -23.00
C ILE A 155 22.11 32.67 -22.63
N LEU A 156 21.87 33.58 -21.68
CA LEU A 156 22.87 34.54 -21.23
C LEU A 156 24.06 33.81 -20.58
N THR A 157 23.76 32.88 -19.68
CA THR A 157 24.76 32.06 -18.97
C THR A 157 25.59 31.23 -19.94
N ALA A 158 24.96 30.62 -20.95
CA ALA A 158 25.69 29.86 -21.97
C ALA A 158 26.63 30.75 -22.79
N THR A 159 26.17 31.94 -23.16
CA THR A 159 26.98 32.91 -23.91
C THR A 159 28.21 33.37 -23.10
N GLU A 160 28.04 33.63 -21.80
CA GLU A 160 29.15 33.99 -20.90
C GLU A 160 30.19 32.86 -20.79
N ASN A 161 29.75 31.61 -20.66
CA ASN A 161 30.65 30.46 -20.57
C ASN A 161 31.46 30.24 -21.84
N PHE A 162 30.86 30.44 -23.02
CA PHE A 162 31.58 30.37 -24.31
C PHE A 162 32.66 31.45 -24.42
N ILE A 163 32.33 32.69 -24.05
CA ILE A 163 33.29 33.81 -24.07
C ILE A 163 34.46 33.50 -23.11
N THR A 164 34.14 33.07 -21.90
CA THR A 164 35.13 32.74 -20.86
C THR A 164 36.10 31.65 -21.32
N PHE A 165 35.59 30.60 -21.98
CA PHE A 165 36.42 29.52 -22.51
C PHE A 165 37.33 30.00 -23.67
N LEU A 166 36.79 30.77 -24.62
CA LEU A 166 37.56 31.30 -25.74
C LEU A 166 38.63 32.30 -25.30
N ASP A 167 38.34 33.11 -24.27
CA ASP A 167 39.32 34.03 -23.70
C ASP A 167 40.45 33.28 -22.98
N ALA A 168 40.15 32.17 -22.27
CA ALA A 168 41.18 31.32 -21.67
C ALA A 168 42.14 30.73 -22.73
N LEU A 169 41.62 30.28 -23.88
CA LEU A 169 42.45 29.82 -24.99
C LEU A 169 43.27 30.96 -25.62
N LYS A 170 42.69 32.16 -25.77
CA LYS A 170 43.40 33.35 -26.27
C LYS A 170 44.51 33.83 -25.32
N LEU A 171 44.36 33.56 -24.03
CA LEU A 171 45.36 33.83 -22.98
C LEU A 171 46.40 32.70 -22.83
N ASN A 172 46.42 31.72 -23.75
CA ASN A 172 47.35 30.60 -23.79
C ASN A 172 47.26 29.65 -22.57
N MET A 173 46.08 29.52 -21.98
CA MET A 173 45.82 28.56 -20.89
C MET A 173 45.49 27.19 -21.50
N VAL A 174 46.50 26.33 -21.71
CA VAL A 174 46.38 25.07 -22.48
C VAL A 174 46.51 23.78 -21.65
N SER A 175 46.68 23.88 -20.34
CA SER A 175 46.74 22.73 -19.43
C SER A 175 45.37 22.12 -19.15
N LYS A 176 45.29 20.79 -18.99
CA LYS A 176 44.04 20.07 -18.66
C LYS A 176 43.30 20.68 -17.47
N ASP A 177 43.98 20.94 -16.36
CA ASP A 177 43.35 21.44 -15.12
C ASP A 177 42.69 22.82 -15.30
N ALA A 178 43.14 23.61 -16.28
CA ALA A 178 42.58 24.92 -16.60
C ALA A 178 41.42 24.83 -17.62
N LEU A 179 41.56 23.99 -18.64
CA LEU A 179 40.58 23.88 -19.74
C LEU A 179 39.41 22.96 -19.42
N HIS A 180 39.65 21.89 -18.66
CA HIS A 180 38.63 20.86 -18.38
C HIS A 180 37.42 21.41 -17.62
N PRO A 181 37.55 22.23 -16.55
CA PRO A 181 36.41 22.83 -15.87
C PRO A 181 35.59 23.74 -16.79
N LEU A 182 36.28 24.61 -17.55
CA LEU A 182 35.64 25.58 -18.45
C LEU A 182 34.89 24.90 -19.62
N LEU A 183 35.49 23.86 -20.23
CA LEU A 183 34.84 23.10 -21.31
C LEU A 183 33.62 22.32 -20.79
N SER A 184 33.70 21.81 -19.56
CA SER A 184 32.57 21.12 -18.92
C SER A 184 31.39 22.06 -18.67
N GLU A 185 31.65 23.30 -18.24
CA GLU A 185 30.63 24.33 -18.04
C GLU A 185 30.00 24.80 -19.36
N VAL A 186 30.79 24.89 -20.43
CA VAL A 186 30.27 25.16 -21.79
C VAL A 186 29.29 24.07 -22.21
N ILE A 187 29.64 22.77 -22.11
CA ILE A 187 28.74 21.66 -22.47
C ILE A 187 27.46 21.66 -21.62
N GLN A 188 27.60 21.85 -20.31
CA GLN A 188 26.43 21.86 -19.41
C GLN A 188 25.48 23.02 -19.72
N SER A 189 26.02 24.19 -20.05
CA SER A 189 25.21 25.36 -20.41
C SER A 189 24.52 25.18 -21.77
N VAL A 190 25.19 24.58 -22.75
CA VAL A 190 24.63 24.27 -24.07
C VAL A 190 23.47 23.27 -23.98
N ASN A 191 23.65 22.18 -23.21
CA ASN A 191 22.62 21.16 -23.02
C ASN A 191 21.37 21.69 -22.31
N LYS A 192 21.48 22.79 -21.55
CA LYS A 192 20.34 23.43 -20.88
C LYS A 192 19.57 24.40 -21.79
N VAL A 193 20.15 24.82 -22.92
CA VAL A 193 19.58 25.85 -23.81
C VAL A 193 18.91 25.23 -25.04
N THR A 194 19.36 24.07 -25.51
CA THR A 194 18.82 23.43 -26.72
C THR A 194 18.95 21.90 -26.68
N ASP A 195 17.83 21.21 -26.92
CA ASP A 195 17.78 19.75 -27.13
C ASP A 195 18.01 19.34 -28.59
N ARG A 196 18.27 20.29 -29.50
CA ARG A 196 18.59 19.99 -30.90
C ARG A 196 20.07 19.71 -31.08
N ASP A 197 20.36 18.60 -31.77
CA ASP A 197 21.71 18.31 -32.27
C ASP A 197 22.17 19.44 -33.19
N PHE A 198 23.31 20.06 -32.84
CA PHE A 198 24.02 20.99 -33.71
C PHE A 198 25.29 20.30 -34.21
N GLU A 199 25.65 20.56 -35.47
CA GLU A 199 26.71 19.83 -36.20
C GLU A 199 28.08 19.82 -35.50
N ASN A 200 28.37 20.75 -34.60
CA ASN A 200 29.65 20.86 -33.90
C ASN A 200 29.65 20.30 -32.46
N ARG A 201 28.54 19.77 -31.94
CA ARG A 201 28.44 19.20 -30.57
C ARG A 201 29.36 18.02 -30.35
N GLY A 202 29.44 17.11 -31.33
CA GLY A 202 30.29 15.93 -31.28
C GLY A 202 31.78 16.26 -31.13
N LYS A 203 32.22 17.37 -31.71
CA LYS A 203 33.62 17.83 -31.61
C LYS A 203 33.96 18.32 -30.20
N ILE A 204 33.04 19.05 -29.54
CA ILE A 204 33.22 19.53 -28.17
C ILE A 204 33.36 18.34 -27.19
N ILE A 205 32.57 17.29 -27.39
CA ILE A 205 32.64 16.05 -26.58
C ILE A 205 33.95 15.28 -26.86
N GLN A 206 34.38 15.18 -28.13
CA GLN A 206 35.66 14.57 -28.48
C GLN A 206 36.83 15.26 -27.78
N TRP A 207 36.83 16.60 -27.72
CA TRP A 207 37.84 17.35 -26.99
C TRP A 207 37.79 17.13 -25.46
N LEU A 208 36.61 16.95 -24.88
CA LEU A 208 36.47 16.59 -23.47
C LEU A 208 37.02 15.17 -23.17
N ILE A 209 36.79 14.20 -24.07
CA ILE A 209 37.34 12.85 -23.95
C ILE A 209 38.87 12.89 -24.05
N ALA A 210 39.40 13.63 -25.02
CA ALA A 210 40.84 13.81 -25.18
C ALA A 210 41.48 14.42 -23.92
N LEU A 211 40.87 15.48 -23.36
CA LEU A 211 41.33 16.08 -22.10
C LEU A 211 41.25 15.10 -20.92
N ASN A 212 40.21 14.25 -20.85
CA ASN A 212 40.09 13.28 -19.75
C ASN A 212 41.16 12.18 -19.78
N GLN A 213 41.61 11.77 -20.97
CA GLN A 213 42.67 10.77 -21.14
C GLN A 213 44.07 11.31 -20.87
N MET A 214 44.25 12.63 -20.80
CA MET A 214 45.51 13.29 -20.44
C MET A 214 45.74 13.28 -18.92
N ARG A 215 47.01 13.33 -18.49
CA ARG A 215 47.35 13.56 -17.07
C ARG A 215 47.08 15.02 -16.68
N ALA A 216 46.79 15.29 -15.42
CA ALA A 216 46.44 16.63 -14.90
C ALA A 216 47.40 17.76 -15.34
N THR A 217 48.70 17.46 -15.39
CA THR A 217 49.78 18.40 -15.75
C THR A 217 50.11 18.44 -17.25
N GLU A 218 49.34 17.76 -18.10
CA GLU A 218 49.62 17.64 -19.53
C GLU A 218 48.93 18.78 -20.31
N GLU A 219 49.65 19.37 -21.26
CA GLU A 219 49.22 20.55 -22.02
C GLU A 219 48.88 20.18 -23.46
N LEU A 220 47.86 20.83 -24.04
CA LEU A 220 47.57 20.73 -25.47
C LEU A 220 48.67 21.43 -26.28
N SER A 221 49.02 20.87 -27.43
CA SER A 221 49.93 21.54 -28.37
C SER A 221 49.29 22.80 -28.98
N GLU A 222 50.10 23.76 -29.46
CA GLU A 222 49.60 25.00 -30.09
C GLU A 222 48.67 24.72 -31.28
N GLU A 223 48.90 23.63 -32.01
CA GLU A 223 48.07 23.21 -33.13
C GLU A 223 46.70 22.70 -32.65
N GLN A 224 46.68 21.86 -31.60
CA GLN A 224 45.45 21.36 -30.99
C GLN A 224 44.63 22.46 -30.31
N ALA A 225 45.28 23.42 -29.66
CA ALA A 225 44.60 24.55 -29.02
C ALA A 225 43.92 25.48 -30.05
N ARG A 226 44.52 25.67 -31.22
CA ARG A 226 43.91 26.42 -32.33
C ARG A 226 42.74 25.68 -32.97
N GLU A 227 42.86 24.37 -33.13
CA GLU A 227 41.79 23.52 -33.65
C GLU A 227 40.58 23.51 -32.71
N LEU A 228 40.82 23.37 -31.40
CA LEU A 228 39.80 23.49 -30.36
C LEU A 228 39.09 24.85 -30.36
N ALA A 229 39.83 25.96 -30.50
CA ALA A 229 39.24 27.30 -30.57
C ALA A 229 38.33 27.47 -31.81
N PHE A 230 38.79 26.98 -32.97
CA PHE A 230 38.03 27.06 -34.23
C PHE A 230 36.75 26.22 -34.20
N ASP A 231 36.81 25.01 -33.65
CA ASP A 231 35.65 24.13 -33.51
C ASP A 231 34.60 24.71 -32.54
N ILE A 232 35.02 25.50 -31.55
CA ILE A 232 34.12 26.18 -30.60
C ILE A 232 33.51 27.45 -31.22
N GLU A 233 34.29 28.26 -31.95
CA GLU A 233 33.80 29.48 -32.61
C GLU A 233 32.82 29.19 -33.76
N SER A 234 32.90 28.01 -34.38
CA SER A 234 31.99 27.59 -35.45
C SER A 234 30.63 27.05 -34.96
N ALA A 235 30.37 27.01 -33.65
CA ALA A 235 29.09 26.56 -33.09
C ALA A 235 27.95 27.60 -33.27
N PRO A 236 26.73 27.23 -33.73
CA PRO A 236 25.67 28.17 -34.13
C PRO A 236 25.08 29.07 -33.02
N GLY A 237 25.41 28.82 -31.75
CA GLY A 237 24.84 29.52 -30.59
C GLY A 237 25.18 31.01 -30.49
N TYR A 238 26.23 31.47 -31.17
CA TYR A 238 26.74 32.84 -31.05
C TYR A 238 25.90 33.90 -31.81
N CYS A 239 25.11 33.53 -32.82
CA CYS A 239 24.47 34.50 -33.73
C CYS A 239 22.98 34.81 -33.44
N CYS A 240 22.30 34.09 -32.55
CA CYS A 240 20.82 34.12 -32.49
C CYS A 240 20.18 35.08 -31.44
N PHE A 241 20.95 35.85 -30.66
CA PHE A 241 20.43 36.46 -29.43
C PHE A 241 20.50 38.00 -29.35
N GLN A 242 19.84 38.70 -30.29
CA GLN A 242 19.63 40.16 -30.23
C GLN A 242 18.20 40.58 -30.62
N ASN A 243 17.21 40.48 -29.72
CA ASN A 243 16.09 41.45 -29.60
C ASN A 243 15.08 41.08 -28.48
N PRO A 244 14.69 42.01 -27.56
CA PRO A 244 13.65 41.76 -26.55
C PRO A 244 12.40 42.64 -26.73
N ALA A 245 11.20 42.06 -26.78
CA ALA A 245 9.97 42.82 -26.55
C ALA A 245 8.77 41.94 -26.12
N THR A 246 8.04 42.49 -25.15
CA THR A 246 6.65 42.25 -24.71
C THR A 246 6.36 41.23 -23.59
N MET A 247 5.36 41.64 -22.80
CA MET A 247 5.19 41.51 -21.35
C MET A 247 3.73 41.09 -21.05
N ILE A 248 3.57 40.34 -19.94
CA ILE A 248 2.52 40.39 -18.89
C ILE A 248 1.02 40.14 -19.25
N SER A 249 0.43 39.11 -18.62
CA SER A 249 -0.78 39.18 -17.76
C SER A 249 -1.03 37.87 -16.99
N ALA A 250 -1.54 37.96 -15.76
CA ALA A 250 -1.80 36.86 -14.81
C ALA A 250 -3.25 36.34 -14.86
N ASP A 251 -3.47 35.03 -14.62
CA ASP A 251 -4.79 34.41 -14.47
C ASP A 251 -4.85 33.33 -13.36
N ASN A 252 -6.03 33.20 -12.74
CA ASN A 252 -6.33 32.53 -11.46
C ASN A 252 -6.50 30.98 -11.51
N ASP A 253 -5.84 30.28 -12.41
CA ASP A 253 -6.01 28.82 -12.60
C ASP A 253 -4.77 27.97 -12.21
N GLU A 254 -3.87 28.54 -11.41
CA GLU A 254 -2.64 27.84 -11.01
C GLU A 254 -2.87 26.73 -9.96
N PRO A 255 -2.28 25.53 -10.17
CA PRO A 255 -2.34 24.43 -9.21
C PRO A 255 -1.65 24.84 -7.90
N LEU A 256 -2.29 24.49 -6.78
CA LEU A 256 -1.81 24.79 -5.43
C LEU A 256 -0.44 24.14 -5.21
N HIS A 257 0.50 24.86 -4.62
CA HIS A 257 1.74 24.26 -4.15
C HIS A 257 1.48 23.56 -2.81
N VAL A 258 2.25 22.52 -2.47
CA VAL A 258 2.09 21.79 -1.20
C VAL A 258 2.27 22.70 0.03
N LEU A 259 3.03 23.78 -0.13
CA LEU A 259 3.25 24.80 0.92
C LEU A 259 2.02 25.68 1.17
N ASP A 260 1.06 25.69 0.24
CA ASP A 260 -0.22 26.40 0.40
C ASP A 260 -1.22 25.58 1.25
N LEU A 261 -0.91 24.31 1.55
CA LEU A 261 -1.70 23.46 2.44
C LEU A 261 -1.41 23.80 3.92
N PRO A 262 -2.33 23.45 4.86
CA PRO A 262 -2.15 23.68 6.28
C PRO A 262 -0.89 23.01 6.85
N GLN A 263 0.10 23.81 7.24
CA GLN A 263 1.38 23.30 7.73
C GLN A 263 1.31 22.91 9.22
N ILE A 264 1.87 21.76 9.60
CA ILE A 264 1.79 21.23 10.97
C ILE A 264 2.30 22.21 12.04
N TYR A 265 3.35 22.98 11.73
CA TYR A 265 3.92 23.93 12.68
C TYR A 265 2.95 25.07 13.04
N THR A 266 1.88 25.30 12.26
CA THR A 266 0.83 26.28 12.57
C THR A 266 -0.28 25.72 13.46
N LYS A 267 -0.23 24.43 13.82
CA LYS A 267 -1.25 23.72 14.61
C LYS A 267 -2.67 23.88 14.03
N PRO A 268 -2.89 23.49 12.77
CA PRO A 268 -4.19 23.62 12.10
C PRO A 268 -5.27 22.74 12.76
N SER A 269 -6.55 23.08 12.58
CA SER A 269 -7.65 22.25 13.08
C SER A 269 -7.67 20.89 12.38
N GLY A 270 -8.20 19.85 13.04
CA GLY A 270 -8.36 18.53 12.42
C GLY A 270 -9.22 18.59 11.16
N THR A 271 -10.23 19.46 11.15
CA THR A 271 -11.06 19.70 9.97
C THR A 271 -10.30 20.30 8.79
N ASP A 272 -9.32 21.19 9.03
CA ASP A 272 -8.52 21.79 7.94
C ASP A 272 -7.52 20.78 7.37
N LEU A 273 -6.94 19.94 8.23
CA LEU A 273 -6.11 18.81 7.80
C LEU A 273 -6.91 17.84 6.94
N LEU A 274 -8.12 17.45 7.36
CA LEU A 274 -8.97 16.54 6.59
C LEU A 274 -9.37 17.12 5.22
N LYS A 275 -9.72 18.40 5.15
CA LYS A 275 -9.98 19.10 3.88
C LYS A 275 -8.75 19.09 2.96
N ALA A 276 -7.57 19.35 3.52
CA ALA A 276 -6.32 19.30 2.76
C ALA A 276 -6.01 17.88 2.25
N LEU A 277 -6.25 16.86 3.07
CA LEU A 277 -6.07 15.46 2.68
C LEU A 277 -7.09 15.02 1.61
N GLU A 278 -8.31 15.58 1.63
CA GLU A 278 -9.31 15.34 0.60
C GLU A 278 -8.89 15.92 -0.77
N LEU A 279 -8.25 17.10 -0.79
CA LEU A 279 -7.65 17.66 -2.01
C LEU A 279 -6.51 16.78 -2.55
N LEU A 280 -5.87 16.01 -1.67
CA LEU A 280 -4.83 15.04 -2.03
C LEU A 280 -5.41 13.66 -2.36
N ALA A 281 -6.73 13.47 -2.45
CA ALA A 281 -7.29 12.17 -2.81
C ALA A 281 -6.99 11.82 -4.27
N ILE A 282 -6.37 10.66 -4.52
CA ILE A 282 -6.29 10.11 -5.88
C ILE A 282 -7.61 9.40 -6.15
N LYS A 283 -8.48 10.03 -6.93
CA LYS A 283 -9.68 9.36 -7.45
C LYS A 283 -9.22 8.46 -8.61
N PRO A 284 -9.55 7.15 -8.60
CA PRO A 284 -9.36 6.33 -9.79
C PRO A 284 -10.12 7.00 -10.93
N ARG A 285 -9.43 7.31 -12.04
CA ARG A 285 -10.17 7.73 -13.24
C ARG A 285 -11.03 6.53 -13.65
N GLY A 286 -12.35 6.71 -13.67
CA GLY A 286 -13.21 5.76 -14.37
C GLY A 286 -12.76 5.72 -15.82
N PHE A 287 -12.70 4.54 -16.42
CA PHE A 287 -12.31 4.34 -17.83
C PHE A 287 -13.28 4.97 -18.85
N SER A 288 -14.22 5.82 -18.41
CA SER A 288 -15.25 6.46 -19.20
C SER A 288 -14.81 7.83 -19.74
N HIS A 289 -14.83 7.98 -21.07
CA HIS A 289 -14.67 9.26 -21.77
C HIS A 289 -15.99 10.05 -21.92
N SER A 290 -16.99 9.82 -21.06
CA SER A 290 -18.23 10.61 -21.08
C SER A 290 -18.12 11.80 -20.11
N GLY A 291 -17.83 12.96 -20.67
CA GLY A 291 -17.71 14.24 -19.98
C GLY A 291 -19.02 14.72 -19.36
N HIS A 292 -19.34 14.23 -18.16
CA HIS A 292 -20.28 14.89 -17.25
C HIS A 292 -19.50 15.64 -16.16
N GLU A 293 -19.85 16.91 -16.00
CA GLU A 293 -19.26 17.94 -15.14
C GLU A 293 -18.95 17.44 -13.71
N ALA A 294 -17.76 16.88 -13.51
CA ALA A 294 -17.16 16.82 -12.19
C ALA A 294 -16.61 18.22 -11.90
N VAL A 295 -17.09 18.85 -10.82
CA VAL A 295 -16.56 20.10 -10.27
C VAL A 295 -15.02 19.99 -10.23
N LYS A 296 -14.33 20.76 -11.09
CA LYS A 296 -12.86 20.80 -11.13
C LYS A 296 -12.36 21.26 -9.77
N THR A 297 -11.95 20.32 -8.95
CA THR A 297 -11.31 20.61 -7.66
C THR A 297 -9.89 21.06 -7.97
N ARG A 298 -9.44 22.16 -7.36
CA ARG A 298 -8.13 22.77 -7.64
C ARG A 298 -7.01 21.76 -7.38
N ALA A 299 -6.25 21.41 -8.41
CA ALA A 299 -5.19 20.40 -8.31
C ALA A 299 -4.00 20.89 -7.49
N VAL A 300 -3.37 20.00 -6.72
CA VAL A 300 -2.13 20.28 -5.97
C VAL A 300 -0.94 19.74 -6.76
N GLN A 301 0.14 20.52 -6.85
CA GLN A 301 1.37 20.08 -7.49
C GLN A 301 1.95 18.84 -6.80
N PRO A 302 2.34 17.78 -7.53
CA PRO A 302 2.79 16.51 -6.93
C PRO A 302 4.10 16.65 -6.15
N ALA A 303 4.92 17.65 -6.47
CA ALA A 303 6.18 17.92 -5.79
C ALA A 303 5.96 18.23 -4.29
N GLY A 304 6.62 17.47 -3.42
CA GLY A 304 6.60 17.67 -1.97
C GLY A 304 5.37 17.10 -1.23
N VAL A 305 4.37 16.56 -1.93
CA VAL A 305 3.18 15.94 -1.31
C VAL A 305 3.56 14.78 -0.38
N THR A 306 4.49 13.91 -0.79
CA THR A 306 4.97 12.78 0.03
C THR A 306 5.62 13.26 1.33
N GLN A 307 6.42 14.34 1.27
CA GLN A 307 7.06 14.93 2.46
C GLN A 307 6.00 15.52 3.40
N TYR A 308 5.00 16.20 2.85
CA TYR A 308 3.88 16.74 3.61
C TYR A 308 3.06 15.64 4.31
N LEU A 309 2.67 14.57 3.60
CA LEU A 309 1.94 13.44 4.20
C LEU A 309 2.77 12.73 5.28
N THR A 310 4.06 12.52 5.04
CA THR A 310 4.98 11.92 6.02
C THR A 310 5.11 12.79 7.27
N SER A 311 5.13 14.11 7.09
CA SER A 311 5.18 15.04 8.23
C SER A 311 3.94 14.91 9.13
N ILE A 312 2.75 14.72 8.56
CA ILE A 312 1.50 14.56 9.33
C ILE A 312 1.51 13.25 10.12
N ILE A 313 1.91 12.15 9.48
CA ILE A 313 2.03 10.84 10.13
C ILE A 313 3.07 10.86 11.26
N SER A 314 4.19 11.53 11.04
CA SER A 314 5.26 11.62 12.06
C SER A 314 4.92 12.51 13.25
N SER A 315 3.85 13.30 13.16
CA SER A 315 3.42 14.21 14.22
C SER A 315 2.52 13.50 15.21
N SER A 316 2.70 13.77 16.51
CA SER A 316 1.80 13.28 17.57
C SER A 316 0.41 13.91 17.51
N LEU A 317 0.22 14.97 16.70
CA LEU A 317 -1.02 15.74 16.58
C LEU A 317 -1.57 16.20 17.94
N ALA A 318 -0.71 16.39 18.95
CA ALA A 318 -1.09 16.59 20.35
C ALA A 318 -1.90 17.88 20.64
N TRP A 319 -2.05 18.75 19.65
CA TRP A 319 -2.90 19.94 19.76
C TRP A 319 -4.36 19.67 19.33
N LEU A 320 -4.68 18.47 18.83
CA LEU A 320 -6.05 18.06 18.50
C LEU A 320 -6.75 17.50 19.74
N ASP A 321 -7.99 17.94 19.94
CA ASP A 321 -8.73 17.79 21.19
C ASP A 321 -9.15 16.35 21.54
N SER A 322 -9.24 15.44 20.55
CA SER A 322 -9.68 14.05 20.78
C SER A 322 -8.77 13.00 20.14
N ASP A 323 -8.70 11.83 20.76
CA ASP A 323 -7.94 10.67 20.27
C ASP A 323 -8.54 10.16 18.96
N GLU A 324 -9.87 10.13 18.85
CA GLU A 324 -10.60 9.69 17.66
C GLU A 324 -10.30 10.57 16.45
N LEU A 325 -10.24 11.89 16.64
CA LEU A 325 -9.93 12.82 15.55
C LEU A 325 -8.48 12.67 15.07
N ARG A 326 -7.55 12.37 15.99
CA ARG A 326 -6.16 12.06 15.63
C ARG A 326 -6.07 10.80 14.80
N GLU A 327 -6.75 9.73 15.20
CA GLU A 327 -6.85 8.47 14.45
C GLU A 327 -7.41 8.70 13.04
N VAL A 328 -8.52 9.44 12.90
CA VAL A 328 -9.11 9.74 11.59
C VAL A 328 -8.15 10.51 10.68
N VAL A 329 -7.40 11.48 11.22
CA VAL A 329 -6.39 12.23 10.45
C VAL A 329 -5.24 11.32 10.03
N TRP A 330 -4.72 10.48 10.92
CA TRP A 330 -3.65 9.53 10.59
C TRP A 330 -4.09 8.50 9.55
N ASP A 331 -5.27 7.89 9.71
CA ASP A 331 -5.84 6.93 8.77
C ASP A 331 -6.01 7.55 7.38
N THR A 332 -6.60 8.74 7.33
CA THR A 332 -6.80 9.45 6.06
C THR A 332 -5.46 9.79 5.41
N THR A 333 -4.47 10.23 6.18
CA THR A 333 -3.12 10.55 5.67
C THR A 333 -2.40 9.31 5.14
N ALA A 334 -2.47 8.21 5.89
CA ALA A 334 -1.91 6.92 5.50
C ALA A 334 -2.54 6.41 4.20
N ALA A 335 -3.87 6.57 4.03
CA ALA A 335 -4.56 6.26 2.79
C ALA A 335 -4.03 7.09 1.60
N ARG A 336 -3.88 8.42 1.76
CA ARG A 336 -3.33 9.29 0.67
C ARG A 336 -1.90 8.94 0.30
N LEU A 337 -1.10 8.50 1.27
CA LEU A 337 0.28 8.07 1.05
C LEU A 337 0.34 6.69 0.35
N SER A 338 -0.52 5.77 0.78
CA SER A 338 -0.71 4.43 0.19
C SER A 338 -1.14 4.50 -1.28
N GLU A 339 -2.11 5.36 -1.61
CA GLU A 339 -2.58 5.61 -2.98
C GLU A 339 -1.45 6.04 -3.94
N ARG A 340 -0.44 6.72 -3.42
CA ARG A 340 0.73 7.23 -4.16
C ARG A 340 1.91 6.27 -4.19
N SER A 341 1.82 5.15 -3.48
CA SER A 341 2.91 4.20 -3.31
C SER A 341 2.80 3.00 -4.28
N GLY A 342 1.95 3.10 -5.30
CA GLY A 342 1.68 2.05 -6.27
C GLY A 342 0.70 0.98 -5.77
N ARG A 343 0.26 0.08 -6.67
CA ARG A 343 -0.83 -0.86 -6.37
C ARG A 343 -0.52 -1.87 -5.26
N THR A 344 0.74 -2.26 -5.06
CA THR A 344 1.17 -3.17 -3.98
C THR A 344 1.00 -2.57 -2.59
N ALA A 345 0.94 -1.25 -2.48
CA ALA A 345 0.74 -0.54 -1.23
C ALA A 345 -0.73 -0.13 -1.00
N MET A 346 -1.60 -0.30 -2.01
CA MET A 346 -2.98 0.17 -2.00
C MET A 346 -3.93 -0.85 -1.35
N PRO A 347 -4.94 -0.42 -0.57
CA PRO A 347 -5.96 -1.32 -0.02
C PRO A 347 -6.78 -2.01 -1.11
N SER A 348 -7.58 -3.00 -0.71
CA SER A 348 -8.58 -3.60 -1.59
C SER A 348 -9.56 -2.53 -2.05
N MET A 349 -10.00 -2.61 -3.30
CA MET A 349 -10.91 -1.63 -3.90
C MET A 349 -11.94 -2.33 -4.79
N SER A 350 -13.08 -1.67 -5.00
CA SER A 350 -14.06 -2.11 -5.99
C SER A 350 -14.22 -1.03 -7.07
N ARG A 351 -14.25 -1.46 -8.33
CA ARG A 351 -14.32 -0.58 -9.51
C ARG A 351 -15.53 -0.85 -10.37
N LEU A 352 -15.98 0.18 -11.06
CA LEU A 352 -17.07 0.12 -12.04
C LEU A 352 -16.49 0.19 -13.45
N PHE A 353 -16.88 -0.75 -14.31
CA PHE A 353 -16.46 -0.82 -15.71
C PHE A 353 -17.69 -0.68 -16.61
N ALA A 354 -17.71 0.36 -17.44
CA ALA A 354 -18.76 0.59 -18.42
C ALA A 354 -18.45 -0.17 -19.72
N ILE A 355 -19.38 -1.03 -20.14
CA ILE A 355 -19.26 -1.90 -21.32
C ILE A 355 -20.36 -1.55 -22.33
N PRO A 356 -20.01 -1.21 -23.58
CA PRO A 356 -20.97 -0.89 -24.62
C PRO A 356 -21.72 -2.13 -25.11
N THR A 357 -23.00 -1.96 -25.42
CA THR A 357 -23.86 -2.97 -26.05
C THR A 357 -23.98 -2.71 -27.56
N PRO A 358 -24.43 -3.71 -28.35
CA PRO A 358 -24.72 -3.51 -29.77
C PRO A 358 -25.79 -2.45 -30.06
N SER A 359 -26.65 -2.09 -29.08
CA SER A 359 -27.65 -1.03 -29.20
C SER A 359 -27.08 0.38 -29.01
N GLY A 360 -25.80 0.50 -28.64
CA GLY A 360 -25.17 1.78 -28.29
C GLY A 360 -25.45 2.25 -26.86
N GLU A 361 -26.09 1.44 -26.04
CA GLU A 361 -26.22 1.65 -24.60
C GLU A 361 -25.00 1.08 -23.87
N GLU A 362 -24.82 1.39 -22.58
CA GLU A 362 -23.75 0.81 -21.75
C GLU A 362 -24.35 0.14 -20.52
N PHE A 363 -23.78 -1.00 -20.12
CA PHE A 363 -24.01 -1.58 -18.80
C PHE A 363 -22.76 -1.50 -17.95
N THR A 364 -22.92 -1.59 -16.63
CA THR A 364 -21.80 -1.47 -15.69
C THR A 364 -21.55 -2.78 -14.96
N LEU A 365 -20.29 -3.19 -14.91
CA LEU A 365 -19.81 -4.30 -14.09
C LEU A 365 -19.05 -3.76 -12.88
N THR A 366 -19.30 -4.36 -11.71
CA THR A 366 -18.55 -4.05 -10.49
C THR A 366 -17.54 -5.17 -10.24
N LEU A 367 -16.25 -4.86 -10.16
CA LEU A 367 -15.21 -5.84 -9.84
C LEU A 367 -14.48 -5.43 -8.56
N HIS A 368 -14.33 -6.40 -7.66
CA HIS A 368 -13.49 -6.32 -6.49
C HIS A 368 -12.05 -6.74 -6.82
N GLU A 369 -11.11 -5.92 -6.39
CA GLU A 369 -9.67 -6.11 -6.52
C GLU A 369 -9.02 -6.06 -5.15
N PRO A 370 -8.64 -7.22 -4.60
CA PRO A 370 -7.92 -7.33 -3.35
C PRO A 370 -6.60 -6.53 -3.37
N SER A 371 -6.03 -6.28 -2.19
CA SER A 371 -4.67 -5.74 -2.10
C SER A 371 -3.68 -6.70 -2.75
N LEU A 372 -2.76 -6.16 -3.55
CA LEU A 372 -1.68 -6.91 -4.18
C LEU A 372 -0.63 -7.26 -3.13
N THR A 373 -0.81 -8.43 -2.51
CA THR A 373 0.17 -9.04 -1.60
C THR A 373 0.88 -10.17 -2.36
N ALA A 374 2.21 -10.06 -2.54
CA ALA A 374 3.06 -11.05 -3.25
C ALA A 374 2.70 -11.29 -4.75
N ASP A 375 2.95 -12.51 -5.26
CA ASP A 375 2.86 -12.93 -6.68
C ASP A 375 1.42 -13.01 -7.26
N ASN A 376 0.45 -12.29 -6.70
CA ASN A 376 -0.97 -12.39 -7.06
C ASN A 376 -1.38 -11.42 -8.20
N LEU A 377 -0.67 -11.43 -9.33
CA LEU A 377 -0.94 -10.53 -10.47
C LEU A 377 -2.35 -10.67 -11.06
N GLY A 378 -2.99 -11.83 -10.89
CA GLY A 378 -4.38 -12.09 -11.31
C GLY A 378 -5.44 -11.29 -10.55
N MET A 379 -5.08 -10.60 -9.46
CA MET A 379 -6.00 -9.80 -8.65
C MET A 379 -6.20 -8.36 -9.16
N LYS A 380 -5.44 -7.94 -10.19
CA LYS A 380 -5.61 -6.64 -10.87
C LYS A 380 -6.38 -6.82 -12.18
N THR A 381 -7.31 -5.92 -12.46
CA THR A 381 -7.90 -5.78 -13.79
C THR A 381 -6.93 -5.00 -14.69
N TRP A 382 -6.50 -5.62 -15.79
CA TRP A 382 -5.53 -5.05 -16.74
C TRP A 382 -6.23 -4.35 -17.90
N VAL A 383 -5.59 -3.33 -18.48
CA VAL A 383 -6.16 -2.53 -19.59
C VAL A 383 -6.60 -3.40 -20.77
N SER A 384 -5.81 -4.41 -21.14
CA SER A 384 -6.18 -5.35 -22.21
C SER A 384 -7.52 -6.05 -21.95
N SER A 385 -7.83 -6.40 -20.69
CA SER A 385 -9.14 -6.99 -20.37
C SER A 385 -10.28 -6.01 -20.61
N TYR A 386 -10.09 -4.72 -20.35
CA TYR A 386 -11.09 -3.69 -20.59
C TYR A 386 -11.28 -3.39 -22.08
N LEU A 387 -10.19 -3.24 -22.84
CA LEU A 387 -10.24 -3.04 -24.29
C LEU A 387 -10.95 -4.21 -24.98
N LEU A 388 -10.58 -5.44 -24.62
CA LEU A 388 -11.23 -6.63 -25.15
C LEU A 388 -12.73 -6.63 -24.80
N SER A 389 -13.10 -6.36 -23.55
CA SER A 389 -14.50 -6.28 -23.13
C SER A 389 -15.33 -5.29 -23.94
N ARG A 390 -14.76 -4.12 -24.29
CA ARG A 390 -15.45 -3.12 -25.11
C ARG A 390 -15.71 -3.60 -26.53
N ARG A 391 -14.80 -4.41 -27.09
CA ARG A 391 -14.89 -4.91 -28.48
C ARG A 391 -15.65 -6.23 -28.62
N LEU A 392 -15.99 -6.91 -27.52
CA LEU A 392 -16.72 -8.18 -27.56
C LEU A 392 -18.04 -8.09 -28.35
N SER A 393 -18.73 -6.96 -28.31
CA SER A 393 -19.98 -6.76 -29.06
C SER A 393 -19.77 -6.84 -30.57
N GLU A 394 -18.62 -6.40 -31.09
CA GLU A 394 -18.27 -6.43 -32.52
C GLU A 394 -17.70 -7.80 -32.95
N LEU A 395 -16.85 -8.36 -32.09
CA LEU A 395 -16.08 -9.58 -32.38
C LEU A 395 -16.92 -10.87 -32.30
N VAL A 396 -18.00 -10.88 -31.50
CA VAL A 396 -18.78 -12.10 -31.27
C VAL A 396 -19.92 -12.27 -32.27
N ASP A 397 -20.50 -11.18 -32.78
CA ASP A 397 -21.66 -11.23 -33.69
C ASP A 397 -21.28 -11.45 -35.17
N SER A 398 -20.05 -11.11 -35.56
CA SER A 398 -19.53 -11.44 -36.89
C SER A 398 -18.75 -12.77 -36.82
N THR A 399 -19.19 -13.79 -37.57
CA THR A 399 -18.37 -14.99 -37.82
C THR A 399 -17.86 -14.88 -39.25
N PRO A 400 -16.56 -14.65 -39.48
CA PRO A 400 -16.01 -14.62 -40.82
C PRO A 400 -16.23 -15.99 -41.48
N GLN A 401 -16.77 -16.00 -42.71
CA GLN A 401 -17.04 -17.25 -43.44
C GLN A 401 -15.72 -17.86 -43.92
N LEU A 402 -15.10 -18.70 -43.09
CA LEU A 402 -13.81 -19.34 -43.39
C LEU A 402 -13.96 -20.64 -44.20
N VAL A 403 -15.13 -21.31 -44.14
CA VAL A 403 -15.37 -22.60 -44.81
C VAL A 403 -16.71 -22.57 -45.57
N PRO A 404 -16.77 -23.03 -46.84
CA PRO A 404 -18.01 -23.05 -47.63
C PRO A 404 -19.12 -23.87 -46.96
N ALA A 405 -20.34 -23.30 -46.92
CA ALA A 405 -21.53 -23.86 -46.26
C ALA A 405 -21.98 -25.28 -46.71
N ALA A 406 -21.36 -25.85 -47.74
CA ALA A 406 -21.68 -27.18 -48.26
C ALA A 406 -21.05 -28.34 -47.46
N ALA A 407 -20.14 -28.05 -46.53
CA ALA A 407 -19.43 -29.06 -45.72
C ALA A 407 -19.97 -29.22 -44.28
N THR A 408 -21.07 -28.55 -43.94
CA THR A 408 -21.55 -28.44 -42.54
C THR A 408 -22.48 -29.59 -42.15
N ALA A 409 -22.09 -30.37 -41.14
CA ALA A 409 -23.07 -30.99 -40.25
C ALA A 409 -23.60 -29.89 -39.30
N PRO A 410 -24.93 -29.71 -39.16
CA PRO A 410 -25.49 -28.69 -38.28
C PRO A 410 -25.14 -29.00 -36.82
N ASN A 411 -24.62 -28.00 -36.09
CA ASN A 411 -24.43 -28.12 -34.65
C ASN A 411 -25.82 -28.05 -33.98
N THR A 412 -26.24 -29.14 -33.34
CA THR A 412 -27.64 -29.37 -32.92
C THR A 412 -28.02 -28.71 -31.59
N SER A 413 -27.12 -28.01 -30.89
CA SER A 413 -27.37 -27.47 -29.54
C SER A 413 -27.74 -25.99 -29.45
N GLY A 414 -27.51 -25.18 -30.49
CA GLY A 414 -27.95 -23.77 -30.55
C GLY A 414 -27.30 -22.78 -29.56
N ILE A 415 -26.64 -23.24 -28.49
CA ILE A 415 -26.02 -22.42 -27.44
C ILE A 415 -24.50 -22.44 -27.60
N LEU A 416 -23.89 -21.26 -27.68
CA LEU A 416 -22.43 -21.09 -27.81
C LEU A 416 -21.73 -21.38 -26.47
N ARG A 417 -20.69 -22.22 -26.46
CA ARG A 417 -19.92 -22.51 -25.23
C ARG A 417 -18.57 -21.82 -25.27
N ALA A 418 -18.30 -20.98 -24.29
CA ALA A 418 -17.07 -20.21 -24.17
C ALA A 418 -16.24 -20.62 -22.95
N LEU A 419 -14.92 -20.45 -23.07
CA LEU A 419 -13.94 -20.62 -21.99
C LEU A 419 -13.06 -19.38 -21.94
N GLU A 420 -12.88 -18.79 -20.76
CA GLU A 420 -11.86 -17.76 -20.54
C GLU A 420 -10.67 -18.37 -19.80
N LEU A 421 -9.47 -18.22 -20.38
CA LEU A 421 -8.21 -18.65 -19.82
C LEU A 421 -7.50 -17.45 -19.16
N GLY A 422 -7.17 -17.58 -17.88
CA GLY A 422 -6.48 -16.51 -17.13
C GLY A 422 -7.41 -15.32 -16.91
N ALA A 423 -8.60 -15.59 -16.39
CA ALA A 423 -9.67 -14.61 -16.26
C ALA A 423 -9.34 -13.47 -15.29
N GLY A 424 -8.41 -13.66 -14.36
CA GLY A 424 -8.04 -12.70 -13.34
C GLY A 424 -9.26 -12.27 -12.51
N THR A 425 -9.65 -11.00 -12.65
CA THR A 425 -10.84 -10.44 -12.00
C THR A 425 -12.16 -10.85 -12.67
N GLY A 426 -12.11 -11.38 -13.89
CA GLY A 426 -13.25 -11.89 -14.65
C GLY A 426 -13.92 -10.89 -15.60
N LEU A 427 -13.28 -9.73 -15.86
CA LEU A 427 -13.90 -8.64 -16.62
C LEU A 427 -14.39 -9.08 -18.01
N VAL A 428 -13.56 -9.80 -18.78
CA VAL A 428 -13.88 -10.20 -20.16
C VAL A 428 -15.03 -11.19 -20.16
N GLY A 429 -14.94 -12.24 -19.36
CA GLY A 429 -15.97 -13.27 -19.32
C GLY A 429 -17.30 -12.80 -18.75
N LEU A 430 -17.29 -11.90 -17.76
CA LEU A 430 -18.51 -11.25 -17.27
C LEU A 430 -19.14 -10.35 -18.33
N SER A 431 -18.33 -9.62 -19.09
CA SER A 431 -18.78 -8.79 -20.20
C SER A 431 -19.40 -9.66 -21.30
N PHE A 432 -18.75 -10.76 -21.67
CA PHE A 432 -19.26 -11.74 -22.62
C PHE A 432 -20.60 -12.33 -22.16
N ALA A 433 -20.68 -12.74 -20.89
CA ALA A 433 -21.88 -13.32 -20.29
C ALA A 433 -23.06 -12.34 -20.35
N ALA A 434 -22.83 -11.07 -19.96
CA ALA A 434 -23.85 -10.03 -19.99
C ALA A 434 -24.29 -9.69 -21.43
N LEU A 435 -23.37 -9.67 -22.40
CA LEU A 435 -23.67 -9.39 -23.81
C LEU A 435 -24.47 -10.51 -24.47
N ARG A 436 -24.13 -11.78 -24.20
CA ARG A 436 -24.75 -12.94 -24.85
C ARG A 436 -25.97 -13.47 -24.12
N GLY A 437 -26.08 -13.23 -22.83
CA GLY A 437 -27.17 -13.71 -22.00
C GLY A 437 -27.39 -15.22 -22.16
N GLY A 438 -28.66 -15.64 -22.23
CA GLY A 438 -29.04 -17.05 -22.39
C GLY A 438 -28.66 -17.71 -23.71
N SER A 439 -28.05 -16.98 -24.66
CA SER A 439 -27.58 -17.54 -25.95
C SER A 439 -26.20 -18.19 -25.87
N ALA A 440 -25.49 -18.03 -24.76
CA ALA A 440 -24.17 -18.62 -24.54
C ALA A 440 -23.98 -19.09 -23.09
N THR A 441 -23.05 -20.01 -22.90
CA THR A 441 -22.48 -20.35 -21.59
C THR A 441 -21.01 -19.97 -21.57
N ILE A 442 -20.48 -19.56 -20.42
CA ILE A 442 -19.06 -19.29 -20.25
C ILE A 442 -18.49 -19.91 -18.97
N HIS A 443 -17.30 -20.51 -19.08
CA HIS A 443 -16.51 -20.99 -17.95
C HIS A 443 -15.29 -20.09 -17.76
N LEU A 444 -15.15 -19.46 -16.60
CA LEU A 444 -14.03 -18.58 -16.28
C LEU A 444 -12.98 -19.33 -15.48
N THR A 445 -11.73 -19.32 -15.93
CA THR A 445 -10.68 -20.12 -15.31
C THR A 445 -9.43 -19.34 -14.97
N ASP A 446 -8.83 -19.69 -13.84
CA ASP A 446 -7.56 -19.14 -13.36
C ASP A 446 -6.91 -20.11 -12.35
N LEU A 447 -5.82 -19.71 -11.71
CA LEU A 447 -5.12 -20.46 -10.67
C LEU A 447 -5.92 -20.54 -9.35
N PRO A 448 -5.66 -21.55 -8.49
CA PRO A 448 -6.41 -21.77 -7.24
C PRO A 448 -6.52 -20.56 -6.32
N GLU A 449 -5.50 -19.71 -6.28
CA GLU A 449 -5.44 -18.49 -5.49
C GLU A 449 -6.32 -17.36 -6.05
N ILE A 450 -6.61 -17.34 -7.35
CA ILE A 450 -7.39 -16.29 -8.03
C ILE A 450 -8.89 -16.64 -8.06
N VAL A 451 -9.22 -17.91 -8.23
CA VAL A 451 -10.60 -18.40 -8.39
C VAL A 451 -11.58 -17.94 -7.28
N PRO A 452 -11.21 -17.85 -5.99
CA PRO A 452 -12.11 -17.33 -4.96
C PRO A 452 -12.57 -15.88 -5.22
N ASN A 453 -11.64 -14.99 -5.62
CA ASN A 453 -11.99 -13.60 -5.95
C ASN A 453 -12.79 -13.53 -7.26
N LEU A 454 -12.45 -14.35 -8.24
CA LEU A 454 -13.19 -14.48 -9.49
C LEU A 454 -14.67 -14.88 -9.23
N ALA A 455 -14.89 -15.90 -8.38
CA ALA A 455 -16.23 -16.31 -7.97
C ALA A 455 -16.97 -15.21 -7.20
N HIS A 456 -16.27 -14.46 -6.34
CA HIS A 456 -16.84 -13.30 -5.66
C HIS A 456 -17.31 -12.24 -6.65
N ASN A 457 -16.52 -11.92 -7.68
CA ASN A 457 -16.88 -10.97 -8.73
C ASN A 457 -18.08 -11.42 -9.57
N VAL A 458 -18.26 -12.72 -9.79
CA VAL A 458 -19.49 -13.26 -10.42
C VAL A 458 -20.71 -12.97 -9.53
N VAL A 459 -20.62 -13.22 -8.23
CA VAL A 459 -21.71 -12.97 -7.28
C VAL A 459 -22.05 -11.47 -7.18
N LEU A 460 -21.05 -10.59 -7.19
CA LEU A 460 -21.24 -9.13 -7.17
C LEU A 460 -22.10 -8.64 -8.35
N ASN A 461 -22.09 -9.33 -9.48
CA ASN A 461 -22.83 -8.96 -10.69
C ASN A 461 -24.08 -9.83 -10.93
N ALA A 462 -24.53 -10.60 -9.93
CA ALA A 462 -25.63 -11.56 -10.08
C ALA A 462 -26.94 -10.93 -10.58
N GLU A 463 -27.26 -9.69 -10.19
CA GLU A 463 -28.47 -9.00 -10.66
C GLU A 463 -28.44 -8.74 -12.17
N LEU A 464 -27.32 -8.22 -12.68
CA LEU A 464 -27.13 -7.95 -14.12
C LEU A 464 -27.15 -9.26 -14.93
N LEU A 465 -26.44 -10.29 -14.43
CA LEU A 465 -26.37 -11.60 -15.06
C LEU A 465 -27.73 -12.30 -15.06
N GLY A 466 -28.53 -12.12 -13.99
CA GLY A 466 -29.90 -12.61 -13.91
C GLY A 466 -30.83 -11.96 -14.93
N LYS A 467 -30.73 -10.64 -15.14
CA LYS A 467 -31.53 -9.90 -16.14
C LYS A 467 -31.28 -10.41 -17.57
N THR A 468 -30.05 -10.80 -17.87
CA THR A 468 -29.65 -11.30 -19.20
C THR A 468 -29.82 -12.81 -19.35
N SER A 469 -30.21 -13.52 -18.28
CA SER A 469 -30.25 -14.99 -18.23
C SER A 469 -28.90 -15.64 -18.59
N ALA A 470 -27.80 -14.98 -18.23
CA ALA A 470 -26.45 -15.44 -18.53
C ALA A 470 -26.10 -16.70 -17.73
N ASN A 471 -25.40 -17.64 -18.37
CA ASN A 471 -24.93 -18.86 -17.72
C ASN A 471 -23.41 -18.83 -17.58
N ILE A 472 -22.95 -18.70 -16.34
CA ILE A 472 -21.54 -18.51 -15.98
C ILE A 472 -21.13 -19.51 -14.90
N THR A 473 -19.92 -20.03 -15.03
CA THR A 473 -19.29 -20.90 -14.04
C THR A 473 -17.83 -20.50 -13.87
N THR A 474 -17.24 -20.76 -12.70
CA THR A 474 -15.83 -20.50 -12.42
C THR A 474 -15.11 -21.81 -12.06
N GLY A 475 -13.82 -21.91 -12.34
CA GLY A 475 -13.06 -23.14 -12.09
C GLY A 475 -11.55 -22.94 -12.13
N VAL A 476 -10.82 -23.91 -11.59
CA VAL A 476 -9.36 -23.93 -11.63
C VAL A 476 -8.91 -24.54 -12.95
N LEU A 477 -7.99 -23.87 -13.67
CA LEU A 477 -7.33 -24.43 -14.84
C LEU A 477 -5.87 -23.94 -14.89
N ASP A 478 -4.94 -24.83 -14.54
CA ASP A 478 -3.49 -24.59 -14.62
C ASP A 478 -2.96 -25.05 -15.98
N TRP A 479 -2.48 -24.10 -16.79
CA TRP A 479 -1.99 -24.38 -18.15
C TRP A 479 -0.73 -25.26 -18.17
N SER A 480 -0.01 -25.36 -17.06
CA SER A 480 1.19 -26.19 -16.95
C SER A 480 0.86 -27.68 -16.79
N VAL A 481 -0.40 -28.01 -16.50
CA VAL A 481 -0.88 -29.37 -16.24
C VAL A 481 -1.87 -29.78 -17.32
N PRO A 482 -1.58 -30.81 -18.14
CA PRO A 482 -2.54 -31.32 -19.12
C PRO A 482 -3.72 -32.01 -18.41
N PRO A 483 -4.95 -31.93 -18.97
CA PRO A 483 -6.13 -32.60 -18.42
C PRO A 483 -6.01 -34.11 -18.60
N GLU A 484 -6.26 -34.85 -17.51
CA GLU A 484 -6.34 -36.30 -17.49
C GLU A 484 -7.66 -36.75 -16.85
N PRO A 485 -8.57 -37.42 -17.59
CA PRO A 485 -8.51 -37.74 -19.02
C PRO A 485 -8.65 -36.49 -19.92
N LEU A 486 -8.23 -36.61 -21.19
CA LEU A 486 -8.45 -35.55 -22.19
C LEU A 486 -9.95 -35.27 -22.37
N PRO A 487 -10.35 -34.00 -22.62
CA PRO A 487 -11.75 -33.64 -22.80
C PRO A 487 -12.36 -34.31 -24.04
N SER A 488 -13.53 -34.90 -23.84
CA SER A 488 -14.39 -35.41 -24.91
C SER A 488 -14.86 -34.29 -25.83
N GLN A 489 -15.42 -34.61 -26.99
CA GLN A 489 -15.91 -33.56 -27.91
C GLN A 489 -17.03 -32.70 -27.29
N GLU A 490 -17.83 -33.30 -26.40
CA GLU A 490 -18.91 -32.63 -25.69
C GLU A 490 -18.41 -31.76 -24.53
N GLU A 491 -17.15 -31.85 -24.13
CA GLU A 491 -16.57 -31.01 -23.07
C GLU A 491 -15.73 -29.84 -23.63
N ARG A 492 -15.53 -29.80 -24.95
CA ARG A 492 -14.77 -28.74 -25.62
C ARG A 492 -15.59 -27.49 -25.87
N TYR A 493 -14.91 -26.36 -26.02
CA TYR A 493 -15.51 -25.03 -26.16
C TYR A 493 -15.44 -24.54 -27.60
N ASP A 494 -16.46 -23.80 -28.01
CA ASP A 494 -16.57 -23.21 -29.34
C ASP A 494 -15.84 -21.86 -29.43
N LEU A 495 -15.65 -21.19 -28.28
CA LEU A 495 -14.92 -19.94 -28.17
C LEU A 495 -13.95 -20.00 -27.00
N ILE A 496 -12.69 -19.63 -27.22
CA ILE A 496 -11.73 -19.40 -26.14
C ILE A 496 -11.34 -17.92 -26.11
N LEU A 497 -11.39 -17.30 -24.93
CA LEU A 497 -11.01 -15.92 -24.66
C LEU A 497 -9.75 -15.89 -23.78
N ALA A 498 -8.84 -14.95 -24.01
CA ALA A 498 -7.73 -14.67 -23.10
C ALA A 498 -7.28 -13.20 -23.21
N ALA A 499 -7.06 -12.53 -22.08
CA ALA A 499 -6.55 -11.16 -22.05
C ALA A 499 -5.23 -11.07 -21.30
N ASP A 500 -4.24 -10.42 -21.90
CA ASP A 500 -2.85 -10.29 -21.43
C ASP A 500 -2.20 -11.60 -20.93
N PRO A 501 -2.26 -12.72 -21.70
CA PRO A 501 -1.81 -14.01 -21.17
C PRO A 501 -0.29 -14.24 -21.25
N LEU A 502 0.49 -13.34 -21.89
CA LEU A 502 1.89 -13.57 -22.26
C LEU A 502 2.87 -12.66 -21.51
N TYR A 503 3.33 -13.10 -20.34
CA TYR A 503 4.34 -12.39 -19.54
C TYR A 503 5.47 -13.29 -19.01
N SER A 504 5.53 -14.54 -19.48
CA SER A 504 6.57 -15.51 -19.14
C SER A 504 6.99 -16.31 -20.38
N PRO A 505 8.28 -16.69 -20.51
CA PRO A 505 8.77 -17.50 -21.63
C PRO A 505 8.06 -18.85 -21.83
N LYS A 506 7.38 -19.38 -20.80
CA LYS A 506 6.66 -20.66 -20.89
C LYS A 506 5.23 -20.53 -21.42
N HIS A 507 4.64 -19.33 -21.34
CA HIS A 507 3.23 -19.11 -21.66
C HIS A 507 2.84 -19.40 -23.10
N PRO A 508 3.65 -19.07 -24.13
CA PRO A 508 3.31 -19.41 -25.51
C PRO A 508 3.05 -20.91 -25.69
N LYS A 509 3.86 -21.76 -25.05
CA LYS A 509 3.68 -23.22 -25.11
C LYS A 509 2.45 -23.67 -24.33
N TRP A 510 2.37 -23.33 -23.04
CA TRP A 510 1.31 -23.82 -22.16
C TRP A 510 -0.09 -23.36 -22.59
N LEU A 511 -0.21 -22.10 -23.03
CA LEU A 511 -1.48 -21.56 -23.51
C LEU A 511 -1.94 -22.28 -24.78
N VAL A 512 -1.05 -22.50 -25.75
CA VAL A 512 -1.41 -23.16 -27.00
C VAL A 512 -1.69 -24.65 -26.80
N ASP A 513 -0.94 -25.34 -25.93
CA ASP A 513 -1.22 -26.73 -25.57
C ASP A 513 -2.63 -26.86 -24.93
N THR A 514 -2.99 -25.92 -24.06
CA THR A 514 -4.33 -25.83 -23.44
C THR A 514 -5.42 -25.59 -24.50
N VAL A 515 -5.21 -24.62 -25.39
CA VAL A 515 -6.13 -24.32 -26.50
C VAL A 515 -6.34 -25.56 -27.39
N ALA A 516 -5.27 -26.27 -27.75
CA ALA A 516 -5.36 -27.45 -28.61
C ALA A 516 -6.21 -28.60 -28.01
N GLN A 517 -6.27 -28.69 -26.68
CA GLN A 517 -7.04 -29.71 -25.97
C GLN A 517 -8.50 -29.30 -25.82
N TRP A 518 -8.76 -28.04 -25.44
CA TRP A 518 -10.09 -27.56 -25.05
C TRP A 518 -10.90 -26.94 -26.18
N LEU A 519 -10.28 -26.51 -27.29
CA LEU A 519 -11.02 -25.97 -28.43
C LEU A 519 -11.74 -27.08 -29.21
N SER A 520 -13.01 -26.83 -29.55
CA SER A 520 -13.80 -27.73 -30.39
C SER A 520 -13.25 -27.74 -31.81
N ARG A 521 -13.51 -28.83 -32.57
CA ARG A 521 -13.13 -28.91 -33.99
C ARG A 521 -14.27 -28.46 -34.91
N GLY A 522 -15.20 -27.69 -34.38
CA GLY A 522 -16.32 -27.12 -35.13
C GLY A 522 -15.84 -26.05 -36.11
N LEU A 523 -16.59 -25.85 -37.20
CA LEU A 523 -16.24 -24.88 -38.24
C LEU A 523 -16.30 -23.41 -37.76
N ASN A 524 -16.98 -23.15 -36.64
CA ASN A 524 -17.08 -21.84 -36.02
C ASN A 524 -16.18 -21.71 -34.77
N ALA A 525 -15.34 -22.72 -34.50
CA ALA A 525 -14.47 -22.70 -33.34
C ALA A 525 -13.39 -21.62 -33.50
N ARG A 526 -13.22 -20.75 -32.50
CA ARG A 526 -12.29 -19.63 -32.58
C ARG A 526 -11.67 -19.27 -31.24
N VAL A 527 -10.53 -18.60 -31.31
CA VAL A 527 -9.81 -18.06 -30.15
C VAL A 527 -9.72 -16.55 -30.34
N ILE A 528 -10.04 -15.78 -29.30
CA ILE A 528 -9.88 -14.32 -29.29
C ILE A 528 -8.90 -13.99 -28.17
N THR A 529 -7.83 -13.30 -28.52
CA THR A 529 -6.80 -12.88 -27.56
C THR A 529 -6.49 -11.41 -27.70
N GLU A 530 -6.43 -10.71 -26.58
CA GLU A 530 -5.93 -9.34 -26.49
C GLU A 530 -4.61 -9.37 -25.71
N MET A 531 -3.56 -8.72 -26.20
CA MET A 531 -2.27 -8.68 -25.50
C MET A 531 -1.54 -7.36 -25.79
N PRO A 532 -0.82 -6.80 -24.80
CA PRO A 532 -0.10 -5.55 -24.98
C PRO A 532 1.10 -5.72 -25.92
N LEU A 533 1.37 -4.70 -26.72
CA LEU A 533 2.49 -4.67 -27.66
C LEU A 533 3.79 -4.26 -26.96
N ARG A 534 4.25 -5.05 -25.99
CA ARG A 534 5.51 -4.74 -25.27
C ARG A 534 6.71 -5.35 -25.99
N ASP A 535 7.74 -4.55 -26.26
CA ASP A 535 8.97 -4.99 -26.93
C ASP A 535 9.64 -6.17 -26.21
N ALA A 536 9.63 -6.14 -24.87
CA ALA A 536 10.19 -7.20 -24.04
C ALA A 536 9.53 -8.58 -24.27
N TYR A 537 8.28 -8.62 -24.74
CA TYR A 537 7.52 -9.85 -24.98
C TYR A 537 7.35 -10.18 -26.47
N LEU A 538 8.03 -9.45 -27.36
CA LEU A 538 8.02 -9.72 -28.79
C LEU A 538 8.38 -11.18 -29.14
N PRO A 539 9.41 -11.82 -28.53
CA PRO A 539 9.71 -13.23 -28.81
C PRO A 539 8.56 -14.16 -28.43
N GLN A 540 7.90 -13.92 -27.30
CA GLN A 540 6.79 -14.74 -26.81
C GLN A 540 5.56 -14.60 -27.71
N ARG A 541 5.28 -13.40 -28.21
CA ARG A 541 4.18 -13.16 -29.17
C ARG A 541 4.41 -13.85 -30.51
N GLN A 542 5.65 -13.82 -31.02
CA GLN A 542 6.02 -14.52 -32.25
C GLN A 542 5.90 -16.04 -32.08
N GLU A 543 6.39 -16.59 -30.96
CA GLU A 543 6.27 -18.01 -30.65
C GLU A 543 4.80 -18.44 -30.50
N PHE A 544 3.99 -17.63 -29.82
CA PHE A 544 2.55 -17.88 -29.66
C PHE A 544 1.84 -17.96 -31.01
N ARG A 545 2.11 -17.00 -31.91
CA ARG A 545 1.54 -17.02 -33.28
C ARG A 545 1.94 -18.28 -34.03
N GLN A 546 3.23 -18.60 -34.07
CA GLN A 546 3.73 -19.79 -34.76
C GLN A 546 3.08 -21.07 -34.24
N ARG A 547 2.99 -21.23 -32.91
CA ARG A 547 2.39 -22.43 -32.30
C ARG A 547 0.89 -22.54 -32.59
N MET A 548 0.15 -21.43 -32.61
CA MET A 548 -1.26 -21.42 -33.01
C MET A 548 -1.44 -21.88 -34.46
N GLU A 549 -0.56 -21.44 -35.36
CA GLU A 549 -0.55 -21.90 -36.76
C GLU A 549 -0.23 -23.40 -36.86
N ASP A 550 0.73 -23.89 -36.07
CA ASP A 550 1.13 -25.31 -36.05
C ASP A 550 -0.01 -26.24 -35.61
N ILE A 551 -0.94 -25.78 -34.77
CA ILE A 551 -2.14 -26.55 -34.38
C ILE A 551 -3.32 -26.39 -35.35
N GLY A 552 -3.14 -25.63 -36.44
CA GLY A 552 -4.08 -25.47 -37.53
C GLY A 552 -5.03 -24.27 -37.42
N LEU A 553 -4.74 -23.30 -36.54
CA LEU A 553 -5.47 -22.03 -36.47
C LEU A 553 -4.86 -21.00 -37.44
N ALA A 554 -5.66 -20.05 -37.90
CA ALA A 554 -5.22 -18.95 -38.74
C ALA A 554 -5.77 -17.63 -38.20
N VAL A 555 -5.03 -16.54 -38.40
CA VAL A 555 -5.49 -15.20 -38.04
C VAL A 555 -6.60 -14.78 -39.00
N VAL A 556 -7.75 -14.43 -38.43
CA VAL A 556 -8.95 -14.04 -39.19
C VAL A 556 -9.15 -12.53 -39.15
N GLU A 557 -8.88 -11.94 -38.00
CA GLU A 557 -8.94 -10.50 -37.74
C GLU A 557 -7.82 -10.14 -36.77
N GLU A 558 -7.20 -8.99 -37.00
CA GLU A 558 -6.15 -8.42 -36.14
C GLU A 558 -6.28 -6.89 -36.18
N GLY A 559 -6.00 -6.25 -35.05
CA GLY A 559 -6.01 -4.79 -34.92
C GLY A 559 -5.23 -4.34 -33.70
N GLU A 560 -4.96 -3.03 -33.63
CA GLU A 560 -4.22 -2.40 -32.54
C GLU A 560 -5.05 -1.23 -31.97
N GLU A 561 -5.03 -1.08 -30.66
CA GLU A 561 -5.67 0.03 -29.95
C GLU A 561 -4.73 0.55 -28.85
N ILE A 562 -4.80 1.85 -28.58
CA ILE A 562 -4.07 2.49 -27.50
C ILE A 562 -4.97 2.51 -26.27
N GLY A 563 -4.61 1.74 -25.25
CA GLY A 563 -5.23 1.79 -23.93
C GLY A 563 -4.35 2.56 -22.93
N TYR A 564 -5.00 3.23 -21.97
CA TYR A 564 -4.34 3.96 -20.90
C TYR A 564 -4.56 3.21 -19.57
N ASP A 565 -3.49 2.86 -18.86
CA ASP A 565 -3.55 2.27 -17.50
C ASP A 565 -3.68 3.39 -16.45
N ASP A 566 -4.12 3.06 -15.24
CA ASP A 566 -4.56 4.01 -14.20
C ASP A 566 -3.45 4.88 -13.59
N TRP A 567 -2.21 4.75 -14.04
CA TRP A 567 -1.04 5.30 -13.36
C TRP A 567 -0.36 6.33 -14.27
N GLU A 568 -0.46 7.61 -13.91
CA GLU A 568 0.27 8.71 -14.55
C GLU A 568 1.74 8.71 -14.09
N SER A 569 2.65 9.15 -14.95
CA SER A 569 4.03 9.45 -14.56
C SER A 569 4.07 10.70 -13.67
N ALA A 570 5.21 10.93 -12.99
CA ALA A 570 5.40 12.01 -12.01
C ALA A 570 5.14 13.44 -12.56
N ASP A 571 5.03 13.58 -13.87
CA ASP A 571 4.78 14.80 -14.65
C ASP A 571 3.37 14.87 -15.28
N GLY A 572 2.48 13.90 -15.01
CA GLY A 572 1.12 13.87 -15.54
C GLY A 572 1.03 13.45 -17.02
N GLY A 573 2.10 12.88 -17.57
CA GLY A 573 2.15 12.26 -18.89
C GLY A 573 1.61 10.82 -18.91
N ALA A 574 1.26 10.33 -20.11
CA ALA A 574 0.83 8.95 -20.32
C ALA A 574 2.01 7.98 -20.15
N LEU A 575 1.85 6.97 -19.29
CA LEU A 575 2.82 5.91 -19.07
C LEU A 575 2.70 4.82 -20.15
N GLU A 576 3.79 4.55 -20.88
CA GLU A 576 3.95 3.26 -21.55
C GLU A 576 4.19 2.16 -20.51
N MET A 577 3.58 0.98 -20.73
CA MET A 577 3.53 -0.12 -19.76
C MET A 577 4.93 -0.61 -19.33
N VAL A 578 5.41 -0.13 -18.18
CA VAL A 578 6.54 -0.72 -17.47
C VAL A 578 6.08 -1.24 -16.12
N ILE A 579 5.88 -2.56 -16.05
CA ILE A 579 5.88 -3.28 -14.77
C ILE A 579 7.34 -3.28 -14.28
N GLY A 580 7.69 -2.34 -13.41
CA GLY A 580 9.04 -2.28 -12.86
C GLY A 580 9.28 -1.17 -11.85
N LEU A 581 9.22 -1.53 -10.56
CA LEU A 581 9.86 -0.85 -9.43
C LEU A 581 9.45 0.60 -9.10
N LEU A 582 8.31 0.73 -8.41
CA LEU A 582 8.17 1.67 -7.28
C LEU A 582 8.14 0.92 -5.93
N THR A 583 8.66 -0.31 -5.91
CA THR A 583 8.50 -1.26 -4.79
C THR A 583 9.62 -1.25 -3.74
N LEU A 584 10.80 -0.65 -3.97
CA LEU A 584 11.91 -0.78 -3.01
C LEU A 584 12.03 0.34 -1.96
N ALA A 585 11.49 1.54 -2.19
CA ALA A 585 11.53 2.63 -1.20
C ALA A 585 10.22 2.80 -0.42
N ALA A 586 9.08 2.55 -1.07
CA ALA A 586 7.77 2.78 -0.47
C ALA A 586 7.27 1.59 0.36
N ILE A 587 7.60 0.34 0.02
CA ILE A 587 7.11 -0.83 0.79
C ILE A 587 7.65 -0.84 2.23
N PRO A 588 8.95 -0.68 2.52
CA PRO A 588 9.41 -0.67 3.91
C PRO A 588 8.83 0.49 4.71
N THR A 589 8.65 1.65 4.08
CA THR A 589 8.10 2.85 4.72
C THR A 589 6.60 2.70 4.97
N VAL A 590 5.82 2.25 4.00
CA VAL A 590 4.36 2.05 4.13
C VAL A 590 4.04 0.84 5.00
N THR A 591 4.75 -0.28 4.83
CA THR A 591 4.57 -1.46 5.70
C THR A 591 5.07 -1.16 7.10
N GLY A 592 6.18 -0.44 7.27
CA GLY A 592 6.68 0.00 8.58
C GLY A 592 5.75 1.00 9.27
N VAL A 593 5.14 1.92 8.52
CA VAL A 593 4.12 2.86 9.03
C VAL A 593 2.81 2.14 9.31
N ALA A 594 2.33 1.26 8.44
CA ALA A 594 1.09 0.50 8.65
C ALA A 594 1.23 -0.48 9.82
N LEU A 595 2.37 -1.17 9.95
CA LEU A 595 2.70 -1.98 11.12
C LEU A 595 2.91 -1.10 12.36
N GLY A 596 3.52 0.08 12.22
CA GLY A 596 3.71 1.05 13.30
C GLY A 596 2.39 1.59 13.85
N VAL A 597 1.48 2.02 12.98
CA VAL A 597 0.12 2.46 13.32
C VAL A 597 -0.68 1.30 13.91
N ASN A 598 -0.58 0.09 13.33
CA ASN A 598 -1.26 -1.09 13.86
C ASN A 598 -0.70 -1.51 15.24
N GLU A 599 0.61 -1.47 15.46
CA GLU A 599 1.22 -1.75 16.77
C GLU A 599 0.95 -0.62 17.76
N GLN A 600 0.88 0.64 17.31
CA GLN A 600 0.47 1.77 18.14
C GLN A 600 -1.01 1.67 18.53
N LYS A 601 -1.87 1.24 17.61
CA LYS A 601 -3.29 0.93 17.87
C LYS A 601 -3.43 -0.22 18.85
N LYS A 602 -2.74 -1.33 18.63
CA LYS A 602 -2.67 -2.44 19.61
C LYS A 602 -2.07 -2.00 20.94
N ALA A 603 -1.11 -1.09 20.95
CA ALA A 603 -0.53 -0.56 22.19
C ALA A 603 -1.51 0.37 22.93
N ASN A 604 -2.29 1.17 22.20
CA ASN A 604 -3.36 1.99 22.74
C ASN A 604 -4.49 1.11 23.30
N GLU A 605 -4.95 0.11 22.54
CA GLU A 605 -5.92 -0.90 22.98
C GLU A 605 -5.40 -1.64 24.23
N ARG A 606 -4.15 -2.13 24.23
CA ARG A 606 -3.53 -2.76 25.40
C ARG A 606 -3.42 -1.82 26.60
N ARG A 607 -3.21 -0.53 26.38
CA ARG A 607 -3.12 0.48 27.44
C ARG A 607 -4.49 0.82 28.01
N GLU A 608 -5.51 0.88 27.17
CA GLU A 608 -6.91 1.04 27.56
C GLU A 608 -7.39 -0.19 28.35
N ASP A 609 -7.10 -1.40 27.86
CA ASP A 609 -7.38 -2.67 28.54
C ASP A 609 -6.66 -2.74 29.89
N ALA A 610 -5.37 -2.37 29.96
CA ALA A 610 -4.62 -2.35 31.21
C ALA A 610 -5.20 -1.37 32.24
N ARG A 611 -5.71 -0.21 31.80
CA ARG A 611 -6.41 0.75 32.68
C ARG A 611 -7.73 0.21 33.20
N ARG A 612 -8.47 -0.53 32.37
CA ARG A 612 -9.75 -1.15 32.72
C ARG A 612 -9.60 -2.36 33.64
N MET A 613 -8.50 -3.11 33.50
CA MET A 613 -8.17 -4.27 34.34
C MET A 613 -7.48 -3.91 35.66
N ALA A 614 -7.22 -2.63 35.94
CA ALA A 614 -6.62 -2.21 37.19
C ALA A 614 -7.66 -2.28 38.33
N ASN A 615 -7.32 -3.00 39.41
CA ASN A 615 -8.21 -3.17 40.56
C ASN A 615 -8.44 -1.85 41.30
N PHE A 616 -9.70 -1.59 41.67
CA PHE A 616 -10.10 -0.49 42.52
C PHE A 616 -11.09 -0.96 43.59
N ASN A 617 -11.07 -0.27 44.74
CA ASN A 617 -12.17 -0.31 45.68
C ASN A 617 -13.26 0.66 45.25
N ILE A 618 -14.49 0.44 45.72
CA ILE A 618 -15.63 1.30 45.43
C ILE A 618 -16.01 2.03 46.72
N ASP A 619 -15.72 3.33 46.79
CA ASP A 619 -16.06 4.19 47.92
C ASP A 619 -17.35 4.95 47.63
N VAL A 620 -18.08 5.33 48.68
CA VAL A 620 -19.37 6.00 48.59
C VAL A 620 -19.18 7.49 48.84
N GLU A 621 -19.70 8.32 47.92
CA GLU A 621 -19.75 9.78 48.04
C GLU A 621 -21.20 10.25 47.83
N CYS A 622 -21.76 11.03 48.74
CA CYS A 622 -23.15 11.49 48.65
C CYS A 622 -23.23 12.90 48.06
N PRO A 623 -24.05 13.15 47.03
CA PRO A 623 -24.30 14.49 46.52
C PRO A 623 -25.28 15.25 47.43
N GLY A 624 -24.78 15.85 48.52
CA GLY A 624 -25.57 16.68 49.44
C GLY A 624 -25.08 16.68 50.88
N GLU A 625 -25.64 17.56 51.71
CA GLU A 625 -25.40 17.64 53.16
C GLU A 625 -26.67 17.20 53.91
N THR A 626 -27.00 15.91 53.85
CA THR A 626 -28.11 15.30 54.64
C THR A 626 -27.56 14.51 55.83
N GLN A 627 -28.43 14.13 56.78
CA GLN A 627 -28.00 13.34 57.95
C GLN A 627 -27.50 11.94 57.54
N GLU A 628 -28.09 11.39 56.48
CA GLU A 628 -27.70 10.12 55.87
C GLU A 628 -26.35 10.25 55.17
N ALA A 629 -26.09 11.38 54.49
CA ALA A 629 -24.82 11.67 53.85
C ALA A 629 -23.65 11.70 54.85
N ASP A 630 -23.85 12.23 56.06
CA ASP A 630 -22.83 12.23 57.12
C ASP A 630 -22.41 10.80 57.56
N VAL A 631 -23.32 9.83 57.43
CA VAL A 631 -23.08 8.43 57.79
C VAL A 631 -22.44 7.65 56.64
N LEU A 632 -22.88 7.91 55.41
CA LEU A 632 -22.52 7.16 54.21
C LEU A 632 -21.23 7.65 53.55
N ASN A 633 -20.92 8.94 53.64
CA ASN A 633 -19.80 9.52 52.91
C ASN A 633 -18.45 8.97 53.42
N GLY A 634 -17.61 8.49 52.50
CA GLY A 634 -16.33 7.86 52.81
C GLY A 634 -16.43 6.41 53.29
N LYS A 635 -17.63 5.80 53.28
CA LYS A 635 -17.81 4.35 53.45
C LYS A 635 -17.47 3.60 52.15
N ARG A 636 -17.43 2.28 52.21
CA ARG A 636 -16.97 1.40 51.13
C ARG A 636 -17.98 0.31 50.83
N ILE A 637 -18.04 -0.08 49.56
CA ILE A 637 -18.82 -1.22 49.11
C ILE A 637 -18.23 -2.53 49.63
N VAL A 638 -19.07 -3.32 50.27
CA VAL A 638 -18.76 -4.64 50.81
C VAL A 638 -19.78 -5.67 50.33
N LEU A 639 -19.33 -6.92 50.24
CA LEU A 639 -20.09 -8.04 49.69
C LEU A 639 -20.35 -9.07 50.80
N ARG A 640 -21.61 -9.43 51.01
CA ARG A 640 -22.03 -10.54 51.88
C ARG A 640 -23.38 -11.07 51.44
N ASP A 641 -23.64 -12.34 51.69
CA ASP A 641 -24.95 -12.97 51.48
C ASP A 641 -25.58 -12.68 50.10
N GLU A 642 -24.75 -12.69 49.04
CA GLU A 642 -25.14 -12.45 47.64
C GLU A 642 -25.64 -11.03 47.33
N LYS A 643 -25.59 -10.10 48.29
CA LYS A 643 -26.01 -8.70 48.16
C LYS A 643 -24.88 -7.69 48.41
N VAL A 644 -25.02 -6.49 47.86
CA VAL A 644 -24.05 -5.40 47.95
C VAL A 644 -24.47 -4.41 49.03
N TYR A 645 -23.59 -4.19 50.00
CA TYR A 645 -23.80 -3.31 51.15
C TYR A 645 -22.74 -2.21 51.25
N ILE A 646 -22.99 -1.23 52.11
CA ILE A 646 -22.10 -0.12 52.44
C ILE A 646 -21.65 -0.26 53.90
N ASP A 647 -20.34 -0.26 54.14
CA ASP A 647 -19.78 -0.41 55.48
C ASP A 647 -18.41 0.29 55.61
N ASP A 648 -17.77 0.20 56.77
CA ASP A 648 -16.48 0.83 57.02
C ASP A 648 -15.38 0.29 56.08
N PRO A 649 -14.51 1.16 55.54
CA PRO A 649 -13.39 0.74 54.71
C PRO A 649 -12.44 -0.25 55.42
N ASP A 650 -12.34 -0.16 56.75
CA ASP A 650 -11.55 -1.05 57.60
C ASP A 650 -12.39 -2.27 58.06
N PRO A 651 -12.06 -3.51 57.61
CA PRO A 651 -12.80 -4.71 57.99
C PRO A 651 -12.89 -4.96 59.50
N SER A 652 -11.94 -4.43 60.29
CA SER A 652 -11.92 -4.62 61.74
C SER A 652 -12.96 -3.80 62.50
N LYS A 653 -13.55 -2.79 61.85
CA LYS A 653 -14.55 -1.89 62.43
C LYS A 653 -15.99 -2.24 62.03
N ARG A 654 -16.17 -3.32 61.26
CA ARG A 654 -17.47 -3.76 60.77
C ARG A 654 -18.16 -4.60 61.83
N ASP A 655 -19.43 -4.30 62.09
CA ASP A 655 -20.25 -5.08 63.03
C ASP A 655 -20.58 -6.47 62.48
N VAL A 656 -20.68 -6.58 61.15
CA VAL A 656 -20.96 -7.84 60.44
C VAL A 656 -19.80 -8.15 59.50
N SER A 657 -19.35 -9.41 59.53
CA SER A 657 -18.28 -9.88 58.64
C SER A 657 -18.71 -9.77 57.17
N SER A 658 -18.01 -8.93 56.41
CA SER A 658 -18.27 -8.70 54.99
C SER A 658 -16.95 -8.61 54.21
N HIS A 659 -16.98 -9.01 52.94
CA HIS A 659 -15.79 -8.98 52.06
C HIS A 659 -15.64 -7.60 51.42
N THR A 660 -14.43 -7.05 51.38
CA THR A 660 -14.19 -5.76 50.71
C THR A 660 -14.16 -5.93 49.20
N SER A 661 -15.08 -5.26 48.49
CA SER A 661 -15.14 -5.34 47.04
C SER A 661 -13.87 -4.78 46.40
N LYS A 662 -13.20 -5.60 45.57
CA LYS A 662 -12.10 -5.17 44.68
C LYS A 662 -12.54 -5.47 43.26
N ALA A 663 -12.96 -4.42 42.56
CA ALA A 663 -13.55 -4.51 41.24
C ALA A 663 -12.59 -4.05 40.14
N PHE A 664 -12.85 -4.49 38.92
CA PHE A 664 -12.22 -4.01 37.69
C PHE A 664 -13.25 -4.13 36.55
N TYR A 665 -12.96 -3.57 35.39
CA TYR A 665 -13.85 -3.66 34.23
C TYR A 665 -13.36 -4.72 33.25
N ILE A 666 -14.26 -5.56 32.77
CA ILE A 666 -13.98 -6.53 31.71
C ILE A 666 -15.26 -6.84 30.93
N GLU A 667 -15.13 -7.27 29.67
CA GLU A 667 -16.27 -7.68 28.86
C GLU A 667 -17.06 -8.81 29.53
N TYR A 668 -18.38 -8.67 29.60
CA TYR A 668 -19.23 -9.71 30.18
C TYR A 668 -19.31 -10.92 29.22
N PRO A 669 -19.01 -12.15 29.67
CA PRO A 669 -18.95 -13.33 28.82
C PRO A 669 -20.36 -13.82 28.45
N GLU A 670 -20.85 -13.40 27.28
CA GLU A 670 -22.17 -13.80 26.78
C GLU A 670 -22.21 -15.29 26.34
N PRO A 671 -23.18 -16.09 26.82
CA PRO A 671 -23.50 -17.37 26.17
C PRO A 671 -24.05 -17.16 24.74
N GLU A 672 -23.96 -18.20 23.91
CA GLU A 672 -24.24 -18.10 22.46
C GLU A 672 -25.69 -17.64 22.19
N GLU A 673 -26.61 -17.98 23.08
CA GLU A 673 -28.02 -17.58 23.02
C GLU A 673 -28.24 -16.08 23.24
N THR A 674 -27.40 -15.41 24.04
CA THR A 674 -27.55 -13.98 24.43
C THR A 674 -26.50 -13.07 23.80
N LYS A 675 -25.57 -13.62 23.02
CA LYS A 675 -24.49 -12.90 22.30
C LYS A 675 -24.97 -11.74 21.42
N HIS A 676 -26.23 -11.77 20.98
CA HIS A 676 -26.86 -10.70 20.20
C HIS A 676 -27.21 -9.45 21.03
N LEU A 677 -27.30 -9.56 22.36
CA LEU A 677 -27.69 -8.47 23.26
C LEU A 677 -26.59 -7.43 23.49
N LYS A 678 -25.32 -7.77 23.22
CA LYS A 678 -24.14 -6.88 23.35
C LYS A 678 -24.19 -5.98 24.59
N ARG A 679 -24.35 -6.57 25.77
CA ARG A 679 -24.47 -5.84 27.05
C ARG A 679 -23.18 -5.12 27.48
N GLY A 680 -22.06 -5.38 26.79
CA GLY A 680 -20.80 -4.68 26.97
C GLY A 680 -20.04 -5.11 28.22
N ARG A 681 -19.38 -4.14 28.85
CA ARG A 681 -18.52 -4.34 30.02
C ARG A 681 -19.33 -4.65 31.28
N GLY A 682 -18.91 -5.67 32.01
CA GLY A 682 -19.37 -5.99 33.35
C GLY A 682 -18.40 -5.54 34.44
N LEU A 683 -18.85 -5.63 35.69
CA LEU A 683 -18.09 -5.25 36.87
C LEU A 683 -17.85 -6.48 37.78
N PRO A 684 -16.85 -7.34 37.47
CA PRO A 684 -16.45 -8.39 38.39
C PRO A 684 -15.81 -7.80 39.64
N SER A 685 -16.04 -8.45 40.78
CA SER A 685 -15.37 -8.15 42.03
C SER A 685 -14.94 -9.42 42.76
N THR A 686 -13.85 -9.33 43.51
CA THR A 686 -13.46 -10.40 44.44
C THR A 686 -14.52 -10.55 45.52
N VAL A 687 -14.92 -11.79 45.81
CA VAL A 687 -15.81 -12.14 46.94
C VAL A 687 -15.11 -12.94 48.03
N ARG A 688 -13.87 -13.36 47.73
CA ARG A 688 -12.96 -14.07 48.63
C ARG A 688 -11.55 -13.88 48.10
N ASP A 689 -10.61 -13.52 48.97
CA ASP A 689 -9.21 -13.30 48.56
C ASP A 689 -8.47 -14.63 48.27
N ASN A 690 -8.73 -15.70 49.05
CA ASN A 690 -8.00 -16.97 48.91
C ASN A 690 -8.88 -18.24 49.07
N PRO A 691 -8.97 -19.12 48.06
CA PRO A 691 -8.55 -18.87 46.68
C PRO A 691 -9.40 -17.75 46.07
N PRO A 692 -8.81 -16.90 45.22
CA PRO A 692 -9.49 -15.75 44.66
C PRO A 692 -10.73 -16.22 43.88
N LEU A 693 -11.88 -15.71 44.28
CA LEU A 693 -13.16 -15.99 43.61
C LEU A 693 -13.74 -14.67 43.13
N LEU A 694 -14.12 -14.62 41.86
CA LEU A 694 -14.73 -13.48 41.21
C LEU A 694 -16.20 -13.76 40.94
N ASN A 695 -17.06 -12.82 41.32
CA ASN A 695 -18.46 -12.77 40.94
C ASN A 695 -18.76 -11.42 40.28
N TRP A 696 -19.80 -11.38 39.46
CA TRP A 696 -20.28 -10.18 38.78
C TRP A 696 -21.19 -9.40 39.70
N ILE A 697 -20.98 -8.08 39.80
CA ILE A 697 -21.95 -7.17 40.41
C ILE A 697 -23.00 -6.84 39.34
N TYR A 698 -24.28 -6.97 39.69
CA TYR A 698 -25.41 -6.77 38.79
C TYR A 698 -26.60 -6.17 39.55
N VAL A 699 -27.52 -5.54 38.82
CA VAL A 699 -28.78 -5.04 39.37
C VAL A 699 -29.85 -6.08 39.14
N ASP A 700 -30.43 -6.59 40.22
CA ASP A 700 -31.57 -7.49 40.17
C ASP A 700 -32.79 -6.74 39.60
N VAL A 701 -33.24 -7.13 38.41
CA VAL A 701 -34.33 -6.44 37.69
C VAL A 701 -35.69 -6.52 38.38
N ASP A 702 -35.87 -7.43 39.35
CA ASP A 702 -37.14 -7.58 40.06
C ASP A 702 -37.18 -6.73 41.34
N THR A 703 -36.03 -6.45 41.95
CA THR A 703 -35.92 -5.78 43.27
C THR A 703 -35.09 -4.50 43.27
N TYR A 704 -34.38 -4.24 42.17
CA TYR A 704 -33.51 -3.08 41.92
C TYR A 704 -32.28 -3.05 42.84
N GLU A 705 -32.08 -4.11 43.60
CA GLU A 705 -30.93 -4.34 44.47
C GLU A 705 -29.67 -4.59 43.66
N LEU A 706 -28.55 -3.99 44.07
CA LEU A 706 -27.24 -4.46 43.64
C LEU A 706 -26.93 -5.77 44.35
N LYS A 707 -26.75 -6.82 43.56
CA LYS A 707 -26.36 -8.16 43.99
C LYS A 707 -25.04 -8.57 43.35
N TYR A 708 -24.47 -9.66 43.85
CA TYR A 708 -23.29 -10.25 43.24
C TYR A 708 -23.43 -11.77 43.11
N GLY A 709 -22.98 -12.32 41.98
CA GLY A 709 -23.16 -13.73 41.70
C GLY A 709 -22.33 -14.25 40.54
N ASN A 710 -22.38 -15.57 40.34
CA ASN A 710 -21.76 -16.18 39.17
C ASN A 710 -22.56 -15.84 37.90
N ARG A 711 -21.99 -16.15 36.73
CA ARG A 711 -22.58 -15.86 35.42
C ARG A 711 -24.00 -16.46 35.22
N SER A 712 -24.24 -17.66 35.76
CA SER A 712 -25.54 -18.34 35.62
C SER A 712 -26.65 -17.62 36.37
N THR A 713 -26.33 -16.96 37.48
CA THR A 713 -27.27 -16.11 38.22
C THR A 713 -27.41 -14.74 37.54
N SER A 714 -26.28 -14.08 37.27
CA SER A 714 -26.29 -12.68 36.78
C SER A 714 -26.86 -12.51 35.37
N MET A 715 -26.82 -13.53 34.51
CA MET A 715 -27.23 -13.40 33.09
C MET A 715 -28.70 -13.02 32.86
N HIS A 716 -29.57 -13.21 33.87
CA HIS A 716 -30.98 -12.87 33.80
C HIS A 716 -31.28 -11.43 34.24
N HIS A 717 -30.26 -10.71 34.71
CA HIS A 717 -30.38 -9.40 35.32
C HIS A 717 -29.57 -8.34 34.54
N LEU A 718 -29.56 -7.09 35.02
CA LEU A 718 -28.80 -6.01 34.39
C LEU A 718 -27.33 -6.05 34.85
N VAL A 719 -26.46 -6.46 33.94
CA VAL A 719 -25.02 -6.73 34.18
C VAL A 719 -24.09 -5.67 33.59
N GLY A 720 -24.61 -4.69 32.86
CA GLY A 720 -23.84 -3.69 32.15
C GLY A 720 -24.63 -2.96 31.05
N PRO A 721 -24.01 -2.02 30.34
CA PRO A 721 -22.57 -1.72 30.41
C PRO A 721 -22.20 -0.90 31.64
N TYR A 722 -21.23 -1.40 32.41
CA TYR A 722 -20.54 -0.63 33.43
C TYR A 722 -19.39 0.16 32.81
N ASP A 723 -19.26 1.41 33.22
CA ASP A 723 -18.13 2.27 32.84
C ASP A 723 -17.80 3.24 33.97
N TRP A 724 -17.07 4.29 33.64
CA TRP A 724 -16.86 5.44 34.50
C TRP A 724 -17.38 6.75 33.89
N SER A 725 -17.53 7.79 34.71
CA SER A 725 -17.82 9.16 34.31
C SER A 725 -16.66 9.77 33.50
N ASP A 726 -16.91 10.85 32.75
CA ASP A 726 -15.89 11.52 31.91
C ASP A 726 -14.61 11.95 32.65
N ASP A 727 -14.69 12.19 33.97
CA ASP A 727 -13.54 12.50 34.83
C ASP A 727 -12.83 11.25 35.39
N GLU A 728 -13.24 10.06 34.94
CA GLU A 728 -12.80 8.72 35.31
C GLU A 728 -13.01 8.34 36.79
N LYS A 729 -13.74 9.14 37.57
CA LYS A 729 -13.83 8.93 39.02
C LYS A 729 -15.00 8.07 39.46
N TYR A 730 -16.17 8.22 38.86
CA TYR A 730 -17.39 7.59 39.35
C TYR A 730 -17.82 6.46 38.43
N ILE A 731 -18.38 5.39 39.00
CA ILE A 731 -18.93 4.27 38.25
C ILE A 731 -20.27 4.68 37.65
N THR A 732 -20.48 4.29 36.40
CA THR A 732 -21.75 4.42 35.69
C THR A 732 -22.25 3.04 35.28
N LEU A 733 -23.57 2.90 35.22
CA LEU A 733 -24.24 1.72 34.67
C LEU A 733 -25.23 2.21 33.60
N GLU A 734 -25.13 1.66 32.39
CA GLU A 734 -25.84 2.15 31.20
C GLU A 734 -25.63 3.65 30.94
N GLY A 735 -24.45 4.18 31.33
CA GLY A 735 -24.14 5.61 31.22
C GLY A 735 -24.81 6.51 32.26
N ARG A 736 -25.50 5.94 33.26
CA ARG A 736 -26.16 6.66 34.35
C ARG A 736 -25.47 6.41 35.69
N SER A 737 -25.50 7.39 36.58
CA SER A 737 -25.07 7.27 37.99
C SER A 737 -26.28 7.38 38.92
N ALA A 738 -27.24 6.46 38.75
CA ALA A 738 -28.51 6.43 39.47
C ALA A 738 -28.49 5.43 40.64
N PHE A 739 -27.46 5.47 41.46
CA PHE A 739 -27.30 4.58 42.62
C PHE A 739 -27.88 5.22 43.88
N TYR A 740 -28.51 4.41 44.73
CA TYR A 740 -29.09 4.83 46.00
C TYR A 740 -28.62 3.90 47.12
N ALA A 741 -28.42 4.47 48.31
CA ALA A 741 -28.26 3.74 49.55
C ALA A 741 -29.62 3.68 50.25
N VAL A 742 -30.03 2.50 50.72
CA VAL A 742 -31.28 2.29 51.46
C VAL A 742 -30.97 1.59 52.78
N GLU A 743 -31.46 2.12 53.89
CA GLU A 743 -31.33 1.52 55.22
C GLU A 743 -32.41 0.44 55.42
N GLU A 744 -31.97 -0.81 55.60
CA GLU A 744 -32.84 -1.96 55.85
C GLU A 744 -33.23 -2.07 57.34
N GLU A 745 -34.21 -2.93 57.65
CA GLU A 745 -34.74 -3.12 59.01
C GLU A 745 -33.68 -3.53 60.06
N ASP A 746 -32.54 -4.05 59.63
CA ASP A 746 -31.40 -4.43 60.47
C ASP A 746 -30.40 -3.27 60.71
N GLY A 747 -30.70 -2.07 60.22
CA GLY A 747 -29.87 -0.86 60.32
C GLY A 747 -28.65 -0.88 59.41
N GLN A 748 -28.66 -1.72 58.36
CA GLN A 748 -27.58 -1.86 57.40
C GLN A 748 -27.93 -1.15 56.10
N TRP A 749 -26.94 -0.56 55.45
CA TRP A 749 -27.13 0.19 54.22
C TRP A 749 -26.85 -0.68 53.01
N ALA A 750 -27.89 -0.98 52.23
CA ALA A 750 -27.81 -1.71 50.97
C ALA A 750 -27.79 -0.76 49.77
N VAL A 751 -27.26 -1.24 48.64
CA VAL A 751 -27.18 -0.46 47.40
C VAL A 751 -28.25 -0.87 46.42
N TYR A 752 -28.94 0.11 45.86
CA TYR A 752 -29.98 -0.03 44.85
C TYR A 752 -29.62 0.80 43.61
N PHE A 753 -30.20 0.45 42.46
CA PHE A 753 -30.07 1.21 41.23
C PHE A 753 -31.46 1.51 40.65
N ASP A 754 -31.71 2.79 40.40
CA ASP A 754 -32.99 3.26 39.88
C ASP A 754 -33.09 2.99 38.37
N LEU A 755 -33.78 1.91 38.01
CA LEU A 755 -34.00 1.52 36.61
C LEU A 755 -35.00 2.45 35.92
N ASP A 756 -36.06 2.86 36.62
CA ASP A 756 -37.21 3.59 36.07
C ASP A 756 -37.00 5.11 36.05
N GLY A 757 -36.05 5.62 36.83
CA GLY A 757 -35.77 7.05 36.93
C GLY A 757 -36.77 7.78 37.82
N ASP A 758 -37.39 7.08 38.78
CA ASP A 758 -38.41 7.59 39.69
C ASP A 758 -37.91 7.74 41.14
N GLU A 759 -36.59 7.72 41.34
CA GLU A 759 -35.97 7.78 42.67
C GLU A 759 -36.38 6.60 43.58
N LEU A 760 -36.68 5.43 42.99
CA LEU A 760 -37.14 4.20 43.65
C LEU A 760 -38.56 4.28 44.26
N GLU A 761 -39.36 5.27 43.88
CA GLU A 761 -40.73 5.47 44.39
C GLU A 761 -41.59 4.21 44.23
N GLY A 762 -41.56 3.58 43.04
CA GLY A 762 -42.32 2.34 42.78
C GLY A 762 -41.94 1.16 43.67
N ILE A 763 -40.64 1.00 43.97
CA ILE A 763 -40.15 -0.10 44.83
C ILE A 763 -40.55 0.13 46.29
N PHE A 764 -40.42 1.37 46.78
CA PHE A 764 -40.79 1.68 48.16
C PHE A 764 -42.29 1.47 48.43
N GLU A 765 -43.15 1.74 47.44
CA GLU A 765 -44.59 1.48 47.52
C GLU A 765 -44.94 -0.02 47.52
N GLU A 766 -44.30 -0.82 46.67
CA GLU A 766 -44.61 -2.26 46.53
C GLU A 766 -44.07 -3.11 47.67
N ASP A 767 -42.84 -2.84 48.14
CA ASP A 767 -42.16 -3.62 49.18
C ASP A 767 -42.40 -3.09 50.61
N GLY A 768 -43.20 -2.02 50.76
CA GLY A 768 -43.55 -1.46 52.07
C GLY A 768 -42.38 -0.77 52.79
N MET A 769 -41.42 -0.25 52.03
CA MET A 769 -40.20 0.41 52.53
C MET A 769 -40.32 1.94 52.62
N LEU A 770 -41.54 2.48 52.56
CA LEU A 770 -41.81 3.93 52.60
C LEU A 770 -41.25 4.66 53.84
N ASP A 771 -41.02 3.93 54.94
CA ASP A 771 -40.48 4.47 56.19
C ASP A 771 -38.94 4.32 56.31
N CYS A 772 -38.27 3.70 55.33
CA CYS A 772 -36.81 3.50 55.31
C CYS A 772 -36.07 4.79 54.96
N ALA A 773 -34.92 5.03 55.60
CA ALA A 773 -34.02 6.10 55.19
C ALA A 773 -33.32 5.72 53.87
N PHE A 774 -33.26 6.66 52.93
CA PHE A 774 -32.54 6.45 51.67
C PHE A 774 -31.85 7.74 51.22
N ALA A 775 -30.76 7.59 50.46
CA ALA A 775 -30.01 8.72 49.92
C ALA A 775 -29.40 8.38 48.55
N PRO A 776 -29.36 9.34 47.60
CA PRO A 776 -28.60 9.16 46.37
C PRO A 776 -27.11 9.05 46.69
N ILE A 777 -26.39 8.19 45.95
CA ILE A 777 -24.95 7.98 46.13
C ILE A 777 -24.21 7.96 44.80
N LEU A 778 -22.96 8.41 44.84
CA LEU A 778 -21.98 8.26 43.79
C LEU A 778 -20.98 7.18 44.19
N LEU A 779 -20.78 6.21 43.31
CA LEU A 779 -19.83 5.13 43.52
C LEU A 779 -18.47 5.55 42.96
N LYS A 780 -17.53 5.90 43.83
CA LYS A 780 -16.21 6.41 43.48
C LYS A 780 -15.18 5.30 43.37
N ARG A 781 -14.38 5.32 42.32
CA ARG A 781 -13.27 4.41 42.08
C ARG A 781 -12.04 4.88 42.87
N THR A 782 -11.60 4.06 43.81
CA THR A 782 -10.36 4.28 44.57
C THR A 782 -9.35 3.20 44.21
N MET A 783 -8.38 3.54 43.38
CA MET A 783 -7.36 2.61 42.87
C MET A 783 -6.60 1.90 44.00
N VAL A 784 -6.41 0.59 43.87
CA VAL A 784 -5.59 -0.19 44.82
C VAL A 784 -4.11 -0.09 44.42
N PRO A 785 -3.19 0.28 45.32
CA PRO A 785 -1.76 0.32 45.01
C PRO A 785 -1.20 -1.05 44.58
N GLU A 786 -0.29 -1.08 43.60
CA GLU A 786 0.31 -2.32 43.05
C GLU A 786 1.02 -3.22 44.09
N SER A 787 1.32 -2.72 45.29
CA SER A 787 1.91 -3.51 46.37
C SER A 787 0.94 -4.46 47.07
N GLU A 788 -0.37 -4.26 46.94
CA GLU A 788 -1.42 -5.08 47.57
C GLU A 788 -2.08 -6.10 46.63
N SER A 789 -1.76 -6.06 45.33
CA SER A 789 -2.34 -6.96 44.31
C SER A 789 -1.60 -8.30 44.16
N LEU A 790 -0.46 -8.49 44.85
CA LEU A 790 0.43 -9.66 44.74
C LEU A 790 0.47 -10.55 46.01
N GLN A 791 -0.50 -10.42 46.92
CA GLN A 791 -0.64 -11.32 48.09
C GLN A 791 -1.70 -12.40 47.89
#